data_AF-A0A2J6RK82-F1
#
_entry.id   AF-A0A2J6RK82-F1
#
_cell.length_a   1.000
_cell.length_b   1.000
_cell.length_c   1.000
_cell.angle_alpha   90.00
_cell.angle_beta   90.00
_cell.angle_gamma   90.00
#
_symmetry.space_group_name_H-M   'P 1'
#
loop_
_entity.id
_entity.type
_entity.pdbx_description
1 polymer ?
#
loop_
_entity_poly.entity_id
_entity_poly.type
_entity_poly.pdbx_seq_one_letter_code
_entity_poly.pdbx_strand_id
1 'polypeptide(L)'
;MNLNAPEHQPSVADDATIIMFASDKMFSDPDATIAARLNECVRELAKVDARRARTRRENEEREVKSAIPSYPVFSATPSPSNSNVCTGIIIDLKQGLQVLNPESGTPTICTQAQLEFICEYANTWHLALSGVSRLGNDPKFFCLSQEFYKDLMSNAPQYVTTRVLKHLSRSQFWKLRYLFIPVKFTPVGQSTLHAALCAISPEAKTVDYICSDGDTGLLNSPQPAGSKCVPAIFAWLADYMGKDRRGSFFPFDWKLRVNGGRQQSSYRGDCGIYCTTHAMCLAFGYGVGSRTGSFPRDHQAKLVSRRRRYAQDLLHRGFEPFNSAPEAPNWQYYPLLDKKPTASSSEGFVDIPPHVVEKLPPSIAHSRSWDRPIHFLIRCSFIYSNVISIFVSPYSTLHFPSGMEASVTRNPKLRTACDRCYELKERCERAKVSDHCARCERLGLACSTVRPVRAVGRRTRRITSSKHGELEQYQPSFSACLDALPDLQPEEKELLLFLLNQPQSLDHYVVCSSFQAEQQHSLAAQLPAAPPLLKDAYLACALTLKQLQHGSTTDVDTNTCIGYISKAMSELLSLPVLRPQDTILCHTLGSVLAFSIYSAIGVGVPDICRYCLGTTNPSVGTKMLDADKDPWQSFLVLLETMDCLVYRQKPTRRIQIPPFVVDRRLGLCLPLLPYYHDLCVISNSLFNTTDLSIMARLQNQLEGIHAIVESWQPSSDQLVEQFDSAEIVNLLTQAKVYRLGVLLVSHRLRFPFGREDIQAEIWSKEAMMELEMAKRVTKRSLRFVTLPFIIAAVEVRDQSLRFMTLQRVDDYVDHYAPFLRKATKTFLSRVWHERDLNLTSRWFDSIHKPCPIIDSIDATCFSSTCI
;
A
#
# COMPACT_ATOMS: atom_id res chain seq x y z
N MET A 1 -2.10 -22.31 -42.79
CA MET A 1 -1.37 -21.63 -41.70
C MET A 1 -0.51 -20.55 -42.34
N ASN A 2 -0.71 -19.27 -42.01
CA ASN A 2 0.20 -18.21 -42.43
C ASN A 2 1.17 -17.95 -41.26
N LEU A 3 2.45 -18.26 -41.47
CA LEU A 3 3.52 -18.28 -40.46
C LEU A 3 4.15 -16.89 -40.19
N ASN A 4 3.59 -15.81 -40.75
CA ASN A 4 4.26 -14.49 -40.82
C ASN A 4 3.60 -13.33 -40.05
N ALA A 5 2.86 -13.57 -38.96
CA ALA A 5 2.50 -12.46 -38.06
C ALA A 5 2.62 -12.86 -36.57
N PRO A 6 3.83 -12.81 -36.00
CA PRO A 6 4.06 -13.03 -34.56
C PRO A 6 3.26 -12.05 -33.66
N GLU A 7 2.82 -10.92 -34.21
CA GLU A 7 2.19 -9.78 -33.55
C GLU A 7 0.72 -10.00 -33.16
N HIS A 8 0.12 -11.13 -33.55
CA HIS A 8 -1.33 -11.37 -33.49
C HIS A 8 -1.71 -12.58 -32.65
N GLN A 9 -0.75 -13.14 -31.92
CA GLN A 9 -1.00 -14.13 -30.88
C GLN A 9 -0.61 -13.50 -29.54
N PRO A 10 -1.58 -13.04 -28.72
CA PRO A 10 -1.31 -12.55 -27.36
C PRO A 10 -0.56 -13.56 -26.48
N SER A 11 -0.54 -14.84 -26.87
CA SER A 11 0.22 -15.90 -26.22
C SER A 11 1.71 -15.99 -26.64
N VAL A 12 2.14 -15.23 -27.66
CA VAL A 12 3.49 -15.34 -28.27
C VAL A 12 4.27 -14.02 -28.25
N ALA A 13 3.61 -12.87 -28.36
CA ALA A 13 4.24 -11.56 -28.25
C ALA A 13 4.10 -10.99 -26.83
N ASP A 14 5.17 -10.40 -26.28
CA ASP A 14 5.07 -9.70 -25.00
C ASP A 14 4.19 -8.45 -25.11
N ASP A 15 3.60 -8.04 -23.98
CA ASP A 15 2.70 -6.90 -23.97
C ASP A 15 3.36 -5.58 -24.39
N ALA A 16 4.66 -5.42 -24.12
CA ALA A 16 5.39 -4.20 -24.43
C ALA A 16 5.49 -3.99 -25.95
N THR A 17 5.70 -5.07 -26.68
CA THR A 17 5.74 -5.13 -28.13
C THR A 17 4.39 -4.77 -28.73
N ILE A 18 3.30 -5.34 -28.20
CA ILE A 18 1.93 -5.02 -28.64
C ILE A 18 1.61 -3.54 -28.41
N ILE A 19 2.00 -2.99 -27.25
CA ILE A 19 1.79 -1.58 -26.93
C ILE A 19 2.59 -0.68 -27.87
N MET A 20 3.83 -1.03 -28.19
CA MET A 20 4.65 -0.27 -29.12
C MET A 20 4.05 -0.28 -30.53
N PHE A 21 3.61 -1.42 -31.05
CA PHE A 21 2.95 -1.51 -32.35
C PHE A 21 1.64 -0.72 -32.39
N ALA A 22 0.82 -0.81 -31.34
CA ALA A 22 -0.41 -0.03 -31.25
C ALA A 22 -0.12 1.48 -31.21
N SER A 23 0.91 1.89 -30.46
CA SER A 23 1.41 3.25 -30.40
C SER A 23 1.85 3.75 -31.79
N ASP A 24 2.72 3.01 -32.48
CA ASP A 24 3.17 3.37 -33.82
C ASP A 24 2.01 3.44 -34.81
N LYS A 25 1.05 2.51 -34.73
CA LYS A 25 -0.16 2.55 -35.57
C LYS A 25 -1.02 3.78 -35.30
N MET A 26 -1.33 4.08 -34.03
CA MET A 26 -2.13 5.26 -33.64
C MET A 26 -1.56 6.56 -34.18
N PHE A 27 -0.22 6.66 -34.25
CA PHE A 27 0.52 7.85 -34.67
C PHE A 27 1.10 7.77 -36.10
N SER A 28 0.72 6.77 -36.88
CA SER A 28 1.10 6.62 -38.30
C SER A 28 0.11 7.31 -39.23
N ASP A 29 0.52 7.62 -40.46
CA ASP A 29 -0.43 8.07 -41.48
C ASP A 29 -1.42 6.95 -41.89
N PRO A 30 -2.66 7.30 -42.32
CA PRO A 30 -3.57 6.38 -42.98
C PRO A 30 -2.94 5.68 -44.18
N ASP A 31 -3.49 4.53 -44.59
CA ASP A 31 -3.11 3.90 -45.85
C ASP A 31 -3.44 4.84 -47.04
N ALA A 32 -2.79 4.61 -48.18
CA ALA A 32 -2.96 5.43 -49.37
C ALA A 32 -4.43 5.51 -49.84
N THR A 33 -5.19 4.41 -49.72
CA THR A 33 -6.60 4.34 -50.11
C THR A 33 -7.47 5.22 -49.24
N ILE A 34 -7.31 5.14 -47.92
CA ILE A 34 -8.06 5.95 -46.96
C ILE A 34 -7.60 7.42 -47.04
N ALA A 35 -6.31 7.68 -47.22
CA ALA A 35 -5.81 9.03 -47.45
C ALA A 35 -6.43 9.66 -48.70
N ALA A 36 -6.57 8.90 -49.79
CA ALA A 36 -7.24 9.37 -51.01
C ALA A 36 -8.72 9.71 -50.76
N ARG A 37 -9.45 8.88 -50.00
CA ARG A 37 -10.85 9.12 -49.61
C ARG A 37 -11.00 10.35 -48.70
N LEU A 38 -10.10 10.55 -47.74
CA LEU A 38 -10.09 11.75 -46.90
C LEU A 38 -9.83 13.01 -47.74
N ASN A 39 -8.88 12.95 -48.67
CA ASN A 39 -8.60 14.05 -49.59
C ASN A 39 -9.80 14.36 -50.51
N GLU A 40 -10.56 13.35 -50.92
CA GLU A 40 -11.83 13.53 -51.63
C GLU A 40 -12.87 14.27 -50.77
N CYS A 41 -13.04 13.85 -49.52
CA CYS A 41 -13.94 14.52 -48.57
C CYS A 41 -13.55 16.00 -48.39
N VAL A 42 -12.25 16.32 -48.33
CA VAL A 42 -11.76 17.71 -48.27
C VAL A 42 -12.14 18.51 -49.52
N ARG A 43 -12.01 17.91 -50.71
CA ARG A 43 -12.46 18.56 -51.96
C ARG A 43 -13.97 18.77 -51.98
N GLU A 44 -14.75 17.81 -51.49
CA GLU A 44 -16.21 17.95 -51.38
C GLU A 44 -16.62 19.04 -50.40
N LEU A 45 -15.94 19.17 -49.27
CA LEU A 45 -16.20 20.26 -48.32
C LEU A 45 -15.99 21.63 -48.98
N ALA A 46 -14.90 21.81 -49.73
CA ALA A 46 -14.63 23.06 -50.44
C ALA A 46 -15.75 23.39 -51.47
N LYS A 47 -16.28 22.40 -52.18
CA LYS A 47 -17.41 22.58 -53.10
C LYS A 47 -18.68 23.01 -52.36
N VAL A 48 -19.00 22.37 -51.22
CA VAL A 48 -20.17 22.70 -50.40
C VAL A 48 -20.05 24.09 -49.79
N ASP A 49 -18.88 24.48 -49.29
CA ASP A 49 -18.63 25.82 -48.75
C ASP A 49 -18.78 26.89 -49.83
N ALA A 50 -18.25 26.67 -51.04
CA ALA A 50 -18.42 27.58 -52.18
C ALA A 50 -19.91 27.73 -52.56
N ARG A 51 -20.67 26.63 -52.59
CA ARG A 51 -22.12 26.65 -52.86
C ARG A 51 -22.88 27.44 -51.79
N ARG A 52 -22.59 27.20 -50.51
CA ARG A 52 -23.22 27.92 -49.39
C ARG A 52 -22.90 29.42 -49.42
N ALA A 53 -21.67 29.80 -49.74
CA ALA A 53 -21.27 31.21 -49.87
C ALA A 53 -22.03 31.90 -51.01
N ARG A 54 -22.18 31.22 -52.16
CA ARG A 54 -22.98 31.73 -53.29
C ARG A 54 -24.44 31.95 -52.90
N THR A 55 -25.09 30.95 -52.30
CA THR A 55 -26.50 31.06 -51.87
C THR A 55 -26.71 32.18 -50.85
N ARG A 56 -25.74 32.43 -49.95
CA ARG A 56 -25.82 33.56 -49.00
C ARG A 56 -25.78 34.90 -49.72
N ARG A 57 -24.86 35.10 -50.66
CA ARG A 57 -24.79 36.33 -51.47
C ARG A 57 -26.07 36.54 -52.29
N GLU A 58 -26.57 35.48 -52.94
CA GLU A 58 -27.83 35.56 -53.71
C GLU A 58 -29.03 35.90 -52.82
N ASN A 59 -29.08 35.40 -51.58
CA ASN A 59 -30.13 35.74 -50.61
C ASN A 59 -30.04 37.20 -50.13
N GLU A 60 -28.82 37.71 -49.93
CA GLU A 60 -28.56 39.10 -49.55
C GLU A 60 -28.92 40.06 -50.70
N GLU A 61 -28.57 39.72 -51.94
CA GLU A 61 -28.81 40.54 -53.13
C GLU A 61 -30.29 40.57 -53.58
N ARG A 62 -31.04 39.47 -53.36
CA ARG A 62 -32.42 39.34 -53.88
C ARG A 62 -33.50 39.53 -52.81
N GLU A 63 -33.14 39.75 -51.55
CA GLU A 63 -34.05 39.69 -50.38
C GLU A 63 -34.87 38.39 -50.29
N VAL A 64 -34.44 37.32 -50.97
CA VAL A 64 -35.10 36.01 -50.96
C VAL A 64 -34.43 35.12 -49.92
N LYS A 65 -35.22 34.39 -49.12
CA LYS A 65 -34.70 33.41 -48.14
C LYS A 65 -34.62 31.99 -48.72
N SER A 66 -33.76 31.77 -49.73
CA SER A 66 -33.52 30.40 -50.19
C SER A 66 -32.75 29.60 -49.12
N ALA A 67 -33.08 28.31 -48.96
CA ALA A 67 -32.48 27.48 -47.91
C ALA A 67 -30.99 27.24 -48.19
N ILE A 68 -30.14 27.53 -47.21
CA ILE A 68 -28.69 27.29 -47.32
C ILE A 68 -28.43 25.77 -47.32
N PRO A 69 -27.74 25.21 -48.32
CA PRO A 69 -27.49 23.76 -48.42
C PRO A 69 -26.80 23.20 -47.18
N SER A 70 -27.33 22.15 -46.55
CA SER A 70 -26.71 21.51 -45.38
C SER A 70 -25.40 20.79 -45.76
N TYR A 71 -24.50 20.61 -44.78
CA TYR A 71 -23.34 19.75 -44.98
C TYR A 71 -23.78 18.27 -45.05
N PRO A 72 -23.17 17.45 -45.93
CA PRO A 72 -23.43 16.01 -45.98
C PRO A 72 -23.07 15.31 -44.67
N VAL A 73 -23.63 14.12 -44.43
CA VAL A 73 -23.21 13.26 -43.32
C VAL A 73 -21.80 12.71 -43.59
N PHE A 74 -20.91 12.83 -42.61
CA PHE A 74 -19.57 12.26 -42.62
C PHE A 74 -19.52 10.90 -41.93
N SER A 75 -20.13 10.82 -40.75
CA SER A 75 -20.12 9.64 -39.90
C SER A 75 -21.35 9.61 -39.01
N ALA A 76 -21.67 8.42 -38.49
CA ALA A 76 -22.67 8.26 -37.44
C ALA A 76 -22.28 7.13 -36.48
N THR A 77 -22.48 7.33 -35.18
CA THR A 77 -22.39 6.22 -34.21
C THR A 77 -23.64 5.34 -34.30
N PRO A 78 -23.55 4.05 -33.91
CA PRO A 78 -24.72 3.18 -33.83
C PRO A 78 -25.85 3.82 -33.01
N SER A 79 -27.10 3.59 -33.42
CA SER A 79 -28.27 4.02 -32.63
C SER A 79 -28.39 3.20 -31.33
N PRO A 80 -29.12 3.69 -30.32
CA PRO A 80 -29.41 2.95 -29.10
C PRO A 80 -30.14 1.61 -29.31
N SER A 81 -30.75 1.39 -30.49
CA SER A 81 -31.35 0.10 -30.86
C SER A 81 -30.30 -0.94 -31.27
N ASN A 82 -29.12 -0.49 -31.69
CA ASN A 82 -28.08 -1.32 -32.28
C ASN A 82 -26.82 -1.39 -31.39
N SER A 83 -26.72 -0.56 -30.36
CA SER A 83 -25.65 -0.56 -29.35
C SER A 83 -26.22 -0.17 -27.99
N ASN A 84 -25.67 -0.76 -26.93
CA ASN A 84 -25.99 -0.44 -25.54
C ASN A 84 -25.16 0.73 -24.98
N VAL A 85 -24.20 1.26 -25.74
CA VAL A 85 -23.30 2.35 -25.32
C VAL A 85 -23.27 3.54 -26.28
N CYS A 86 -23.72 3.38 -27.53
CA CYS A 86 -23.79 4.47 -28.50
C CYS A 86 -25.15 5.18 -28.51
N THR A 87 -25.15 6.47 -28.87
CA THR A 87 -26.34 7.31 -28.81
C THR A 87 -26.90 7.72 -30.19
N GLY A 88 -26.26 7.31 -31.29
CA GLY A 88 -26.69 7.68 -32.65
C GLY A 88 -26.25 9.07 -33.09
N ILE A 89 -25.06 9.50 -32.66
CA ILE A 89 -24.50 10.81 -33.00
C ILE A 89 -24.26 10.89 -34.50
N ILE A 90 -24.76 11.95 -35.15
CA ILE A 90 -24.51 12.25 -36.56
C ILE A 90 -23.47 13.36 -36.64
N ILE A 91 -22.39 13.11 -37.39
CA ILE A 91 -21.31 14.07 -37.65
C ILE A 91 -21.43 14.50 -39.11
N ASP A 92 -21.49 15.81 -39.35
CA ASP A 92 -21.47 16.34 -40.71
C ASP A 92 -20.03 16.46 -41.28
N LEU A 93 -19.93 16.65 -42.59
CA LEU A 93 -18.66 16.73 -43.33
C LEU A 93 -17.73 17.82 -42.78
N LYS A 94 -18.27 18.96 -42.36
CA LYS A 94 -17.47 20.05 -41.83
C LYS A 94 -16.92 19.70 -40.45
N GLN A 95 -17.77 19.15 -39.57
CA GLN A 95 -17.38 18.73 -38.23
C GLN A 95 -16.33 17.60 -38.27
N GLY A 96 -16.54 16.60 -39.13
CA GLY A 96 -15.61 15.47 -39.27
C GLY A 96 -14.23 15.89 -39.74
N LEU A 97 -14.16 16.75 -40.76
CA LEU A 97 -12.89 17.23 -41.31
C LEU A 97 -12.23 18.34 -40.48
N GLN A 98 -12.97 19.04 -39.61
CA GLN A 98 -12.39 20.03 -38.70
C GLN A 98 -11.34 19.42 -37.77
N VAL A 99 -11.42 18.11 -37.49
CA VAL A 99 -10.40 17.36 -36.72
C VAL A 99 -9.00 17.42 -37.37
N LEU A 100 -8.92 17.64 -38.69
CA LEU A 100 -7.65 17.78 -39.39
C LEU A 100 -7.00 19.16 -39.18
N ASN A 101 -7.75 20.16 -38.72
CA ASN A 101 -7.25 21.51 -38.51
C ASN A 101 -6.64 21.65 -37.09
N PRO A 102 -5.33 21.88 -36.97
CA PRO A 102 -4.67 22.04 -35.66
C PRO A 102 -5.13 23.29 -34.91
N GLU A 103 -5.53 24.35 -35.61
CA GLU A 103 -5.89 25.63 -35.00
C GLU A 103 -7.34 25.67 -34.52
N SER A 104 -8.25 24.96 -35.20
CA SER A 104 -9.69 24.99 -34.91
C SER A 104 -10.12 24.04 -33.79
N GLY A 105 -9.22 23.15 -33.37
CA GLY A 105 -9.47 22.12 -32.37
C GLY A 105 -10.47 21.04 -32.78
N THR A 106 -10.53 19.98 -31.99
CA THR A 106 -11.46 18.87 -32.21
C THR A 106 -12.89 19.27 -31.81
N PRO A 107 -13.89 19.16 -32.69
CA PRO A 107 -15.27 19.37 -32.29
C PRO A 107 -15.70 18.44 -31.16
N THR A 108 -16.48 19.00 -30.25
CA THR A 108 -16.98 18.30 -29.07
C THR A 108 -17.78 17.05 -29.44
N ILE A 109 -18.61 17.14 -30.48
CA ILE A 109 -19.39 16.02 -31.02
C ILE A 109 -18.50 14.88 -31.56
N CYS A 110 -17.38 15.20 -32.21
CA CYS A 110 -16.42 14.21 -32.69
C CYS A 110 -15.74 13.50 -31.51
N THR A 111 -15.39 14.25 -30.45
CA THR A 111 -14.83 13.69 -29.21
C THR A 111 -15.77 12.69 -28.57
N GLN A 112 -17.06 13.03 -28.47
CA GLN A 112 -18.08 12.12 -27.94
C GLN A 112 -18.23 10.86 -28.81
N ALA A 113 -18.36 11.03 -30.13
CA ALA A 113 -18.52 9.92 -31.05
C ALA A 113 -17.33 8.95 -31.02
N GLN A 114 -16.10 9.47 -30.93
CA GLN A 114 -14.90 8.65 -30.81
C GLN A 114 -14.89 7.84 -29.50
N LEU A 115 -15.31 8.44 -28.37
CA LEU A 115 -15.44 7.71 -27.10
C LEU A 115 -16.49 6.58 -27.20
N GLU A 116 -17.61 6.82 -27.91
CA GLU A 116 -18.62 5.80 -28.19
C GLU A 116 -18.04 4.65 -29.02
N PHE A 117 -17.30 4.94 -30.10
CA PHE A 117 -16.63 3.90 -30.91
C PHE A 117 -15.60 3.10 -30.11
N ILE A 118 -14.82 3.74 -29.24
CA ILE A 118 -13.85 3.07 -28.35
C ILE A 118 -14.58 2.11 -27.41
N CYS A 119 -15.67 2.54 -26.78
CA CYS A 119 -16.44 1.70 -25.86
C CYS A 119 -17.10 0.54 -26.59
N GLU A 120 -17.71 0.79 -27.75
CA GLU A 120 -18.38 -0.23 -28.56
C GLU A 120 -17.41 -1.34 -29.00
N TYR A 121 -16.23 -0.94 -29.50
CA TYR A 121 -15.21 -1.88 -29.94
C TYR A 121 -14.67 -2.73 -28.79
N ALA A 122 -14.34 -2.09 -27.65
CA ALA A 122 -13.85 -2.81 -26.47
C ALA A 122 -14.91 -3.77 -25.88
N ASN A 123 -16.17 -3.33 -25.83
CA ASN A 123 -17.27 -4.19 -25.40
C ASN A 123 -17.47 -5.39 -26.34
N THR A 124 -17.44 -5.16 -27.65
CA THR A 124 -17.57 -6.23 -28.66
C THR A 124 -16.47 -7.27 -28.52
N TRP A 125 -15.23 -6.83 -28.33
CA TRP A 125 -14.09 -7.71 -28.11
C TRP A 125 -14.23 -8.55 -26.83
N HIS A 126 -14.62 -7.93 -25.71
CA HIS A 126 -14.84 -8.65 -24.45
C HIS A 126 -16.05 -9.61 -24.47
N LEU A 127 -17.09 -9.27 -25.23
CA LEU A 127 -18.23 -10.18 -25.47
C LEU A 127 -17.78 -11.42 -26.24
N ALA A 128 -16.96 -11.24 -27.28
CA ALA A 128 -16.41 -12.34 -28.06
C ALA A 128 -15.57 -13.31 -27.19
N LEU A 129 -14.78 -12.79 -26.24
CA LEU A 129 -14.03 -13.61 -25.28
C LEU A 129 -14.94 -14.40 -24.32
N SER A 130 -16.11 -13.85 -24.00
CA SER A 130 -17.02 -14.47 -23.02
C SER A 130 -17.90 -15.56 -23.61
N GLY A 131 -17.91 -15.74 -24.94
CA GLY A 131 -18.71 -16.75 -25.64
C GLY A 131 -20.23 -16.51 -25.61
N VAL A 132 -20.68 -15.33 -25.19
CA VAL A 132 -22.11 -14.97 -25.08
C VAL A 132 -22.53 -14.17 -26.31
N SER A 133 -23.53 -14.67 -27.05
CA SER A 133 -23.91 -14.20 -28.39
C SER A 133 -24.90 -13.03 -28.44
N ARG A 134 -25.32 -12.46 -27.30
CA ARG A 134 -26.28 -11.35 -27.25
C ARG A 134 -25.58 -10.02 -27.00
N LEU A 135 -26.11 -8.93 -27.56
CA LEU A 135 -25.86 -7.56 -27.09
C LEU A 135 -26.02 -7.58 -25.57
N GLY A 136 -24.92 -7.59 -24.84
CA GLY A 136 -24.95 -7.73 -23.39
C GLY A 136 -25.66 -6.52 -22.79
N ASN A 137 -26.64 -6.73 -21.92
CA ASN A 137 -27.21 -5.61 -21.16
C ASN A 137 -26.20 -4.96 -20.22
N ASP A 138 -25.05 -5.60 -19.97
CA ASP A 138 -24.01 -5.11 -19.05
C ASP A 138 -22.75 -4.70 -19.82
N PRO A 139 -22.57 -3.40 -20.13
CA PRO A 139 -21.33 -2.94 -20.74
C PRO A 139 -20.14 -3.12 -19.77
N LYS A 140 -18.94 -3.35 -20.34
CA LYS A 140 -17.65 -3.30 -19.64
C LYS A 140 -17.00 -1.92 -19.74
N PHE A 141 -17.26 -1.20 -20.83
CA PHE A 141 -16.79 0.16 -21.06
C PHE A 141 -17.99 1.03 -21.36
N PHE A 142 -18.07 2.19 -20.74
CA PHE A 142 -19.17 3.13 -20.93
C PHE A 142 -18.64 4.55 -20.95
N CYS A 143 -19.29 5.44 -21.71
CA CYS A 143 -18.96 6.86 -21.68
C CYS A 143 -20.20 7.69 -21.35
N LEU A 144 -20.05 8.70 -20.50
CA LEU A 144 -21.10 9.67 -20.23
C LEU A 144 -21.12 10.74 -21.34
N SER A 145 -22.29 11.32 -21.56
CA SER A 145 -22.46 12.43 -22.50
C SER A 145 -21.59 13.63 -22.11
N GLN A 146 -21.11 14.36 -23.10
CA GLN A 146 -20.43 15.66 -22.93
C GLN A 146 -21.19 16.69 -22.06
N GLU A 147 -22.52 16.60 -21.97
CA GLU A 147 -23.32 17.49 -21.11
C GLU A 147 -23.20 17.13 -19.62
N PHE A 148 -22.76 15.92 -19.30
CA PHE A 148 -22.63 15.45 -17.93
C PHE A 148 -21.76 16.37 -17.09
N TYR A 149 -20.61 16.83 -17.60
CA TYR A 149 -19.73 17.72 -16.85
C TYR A 149 -20.42 19.05 -16.54
N LYS A 150 -21.14 19.63 -17.52
CA LYS A 150 -21.90 20.86 -17.31
C LYS A 150 -22.98 20.67 -16.25
N ASP A 151 -23.69 19.54 -16.31
CA ASP A 151 -24.71 19.19 -15.30
C ASP A 151 -24.08 19.01 -13.92
N LEU A 152 -22.92 18.35 -13.83
CA LEU A 152 -22.17 18.10 -12.61
C LEU A 152 -21.73 19.41 -11.94
N MET A 153 -21.27 20.38 -12.72
CA MET A 153 -20.79 21.65 -12.18
C MET A 153 -21.92 22.62 -11.84
N SER A 154 -23.11 22.45 -12.43
CA SER A 154 -24.23 23.39 -12.28
C SER A 154 -25.34 22.90 -11.34
N ASN A 155 -25.34 21.62 -10.96
CA ASN A 155 -26.42 21.01 -10.18
C ASN A 155 -25.89 20.21 -8.99
N ALA A 156 -26.79 19.90 -8.05
CA ALA A 156 -26.46 19.02 -6.93
C ALA A 156 -26.22 17.57 -7.38
N PRO A 157 -25.35 16.80 -6.68
CA PRO A 157 -25.07 15.39 -6.98
C PRO A 157 -26.31 14.52 -7.22
N GLN A 158 -27.39 14.74 -6.45
CA GLN A 158 -28.64 13.96 -6.53
C GLN A 158 -29.33 14.08 -7.90
N TYR A 159 -29.32 15.28 -8.46
CA TYR A 159 -29.89 15.54 -9.79
C TYR A 159 -29.12 14.78 -10.86
N VAL A 160 -27.79 14.85 -10.80
CA VAL A 160 -26.88 14.19 -11.74
C VAL A 160 -27.01 12.67 -11.62
N THR A 161 -27.05 12.13 -10.41
CA THR A 161 -27.31 10.71 -10.13
C THR A 161 -28.59 10.23 -10.78
N THR A 162 -29.69 10.98 -10.62
CA THR A 162 -30.99 10.61 -11.20
C THR A 162 -30.94 10.52 -12.72
N ARG A 163 -30.15 11.38 -13.37
CA ARG A 163 -29.96 11.33 -14.83
C ARG A 163 -29.10 10.16 -15.27
N VAL A 164 -27.98 9.90 -14.58
CA VAL A 164 -27.11 8.75 -14.94
C VAL A 164 -27.84 7.42 -14.74
N LEU A 165 -28.64 7.28 -13.68
CA LEU A 165 -29.40 6.06 -13.42
C LEU A 165 -30.41 5.68 -14.53
N LYS A 166 -30.78 6.60 -15.42
CA LYS A 166 -31.61 6.30 -16.60
C LYS A 166 -30.88 5.49 -17.67
N HIS A 167 -29.54 5.54 -17.67
CA HIS A 167 -28.70 4.97 -18.71
C HIS A 167 -27.71 3.94 -18.18
N LEU A 168 -27.30 4.07 -16.91
CA LEU A 168 -26.37 3.17 -16.25
C LEU A 168 -26.84 2.91 -14.82
N SER A 169 -27.30 1.69 -14.56
CA SER A 169 -27.66 1.24 -13.21
C SER A 169 -26.42 1.03 -12.33
N ARG A 170 -26.61 1.07 -11.01
CA ARG A 170 -25.53 0.80 -10.03
C ARG A 170 -24.92 -0.60 -10.21
N SER A 171 -25.75 -1.60 -10.55
CA SER A 171 -25.28 -2.97 -10.79
C SER A 171 -24.43 -3.07 -12.06
N GLN A 172 -24.79 -2.33 -13.12
CA GLN A 172 -23.97 -2.27 -14.33
C GLN A 172 -22.67 -1.51 -14.06
N PHE A 173 -22.72 -0.41 -13.30
CA PHE A 173 -21.53 0.36 -12.93
C PHE A 173 -20.44 -0.52 -12.31
N TRP A 174 -20.79 -1.40 -11.37
CA TRP A 174 -19.80 -2.31 -10.74
C TRP A 174 -19.25 -3.39 -11.67
N LYS A 175 -19.86 -3.62 -12.84
CA LYS A 175 -19.36 -4.53 -13.86
C LYS A 175 -18.41 -3.84 -14.84
N LEU A 176 -18.35 -2.51 -14.83
CA LEU A 176 -17.49 -1.72 -15.71
C LEU A 176 -16.01 -1.91 -15.34
N ARG A 177 -15.19 -2.04 -16.39
CA ARG A 177 -13.76 -1.84 -16.36
C ARG A 177 -13.42 -0.35 -16.38
N TYR A 178 -14.06 0.42 -17.26
CA TYR A 178 -13.94 1.88 -17.28
C TYR A 178 -15.27 2.58 -17.58
N LEU A 179 -15.49 3.68 -16.88
CA LEU A 179 -16.45 4.73 -17.18
C LEU A 179 -15.68 5.98 -17.59
N PHE A 180 -15.85 6.43 -18.83
CA PHE A 180 -15.22 7.64 -19.36
C PHE A 180 -16.14 8.84 -19.22
N ILE A 181 -15.58 9.93 -18.72
CA ILE A 181 -16.27 11.21 -18.53
C ILE A 181 -15.45 12.29 -19.22
N PRO A 182 -15.90 12.79 -20.38
CA PRO A 182 -15.27 13.95 -21.01
C PRO A 182 -15.51 15.19 -20.15
N VAL A 183 -14.44 15.89 -19.78
CA VAL A 183 -14.45 17.10 -18.95
C VAL A 183 -14.12 18.29 -19.84
N LYS A 184 -14.94 19.34 -19.82
CA LYS A 184 -14.79 20.50 -20.71
C LYS A 184 -14.89 21.80 -19.95
N PHE A 185 -13.87 22.63 -20.03
CA PHE A 185 -13.83 23.93 -19.37
C PHE A 185 -13.07 24.93 -20.24
N THR A 186 -13.23 26.22 -19.95
CA THR A 186 -12.48 27.28 -20.62
C THR A 186 -11.34 27.72 -19.71
N PRO A 187 -10.07 27.53 -20.10
CA PRO A 187 -8.92 27.99 -19.33
C PRO A 187 -8.96 29.50 -19.04
N VAL A 188 -8.47 29.90 -17.87
CA VAL A 188 -8.42 31.32 -17.50
C VAL A 188 -7.52 32.06 -18.49
N GLY A 189 -8.02 33.15 -19.08
CA GLY A 189 -7.28 33.92 -20.08
C GLY A 189 -7.36 33.36 -21.51
N GLN A 190 -8.20 32.35 -21.75
CA GLN A 190 -8.42 31.78 -23.08
C GLN A 190 -9.87 31.89 -23.53
N SER A 191 -10.06 31.99 -24.84
CA SER A 191 -11.38 32.03 -25.48
C SER A 191 -11.85 30.67 -25.99
N THR A 192 -10.98 29.66 -25.96
CA THR A 192 -11.25 28.33 -26.53
C THR A 192 -11.50 27.30 -25.43
N LEU A 193 -12.39 26.35 -25.72
CA LEU A 193 -12.70 25.23 -24.83
C LEU A 193 -11.53 24.25 -24.78
N HIS A 194 -11.17 23.81 -23.58
CA HIS A 194 -10.24 22.74 -23.31
C HIS A 194 -10.97 21.44 -22.96
N ALA A 195 -10.40 20.30 -23.33
CA ALA A 195 -10.95 18.97 -23.07
C ALA A 195 -9.96 18.12 -22.25
N ALA A 196 -10.43 17.64 -21.11
CA ALA A 196 -9.76 16.65 -20.27
C ALA A 196 -10.60 15.35 -20.21
N LEU A 197 -10.02 14.27 -19.68
CA LEU A 197 -10.68 13.00 -19.50
C LEU A 197 -10.65 12.61 -18.02
N CYS A 198 -11.81 12.29 -17.45
CA CYS A 198 -11.86 11.50 -16.23
C CYS A 198 -12.25 10.06 -16.58
N ALA A 199 -11.45 9.08 -16.17
CA ALA A 199 -11.74 7.67 -16.33
C ALA A 199 -11.87 7.02 -14.94
N ILE A 200 -13.01 6.41 -14.68
CA ILE A 200 -13.31 5.76 -13.41
C ILE A 200 -13.27 4.25 -13.67
N SER A 201 -12.49 3.50 -12.89
CA SER A 201 -12.53 2.04 -12.90
C SER A 201 -13.22 1.53 -11.63
N PRO A 202 -14.49 1.10 -11.70
CA PRO A 202 -15.18 0.53 -10.56
C PRO A 202 -14.57 -0.79 -10.10
N GLU A 203 -14.12 -1.64 -11.02
CA GLU A 203 -13.49 -2.92 -10.69
C GLU A 203 -12.17 -2.75 -9.93
N ALA A 204 -11.39 -1.71 -10.25
CA ALA A 204 -10.13 -1.41 -9.57
C ALA A 204 -10.27 -0.36 -8.45
N LYS A 205 -11.45 0.25 -8.30
CA LYS A 205 -11.71 1.42 -7.45
C LYS A 205 -10.70 2.55 -7.69
N THR A 206 -10.41 2.86 -8.95
CA THR A 206 -9.51 3.96 -9.31
C THR A 206 -10.22 5.07 -10.06
N VAL A 207 -9.69 6.29 -9.95
CA VAL A 207 -10.08 7.45 -10.75
C VAL A 207 -8.82 8.05 -11.36
N ASP A 208 -8.79 8.09 -12.67
CA ASP A 208 -7.81 8.83 -13.46
C ASP A 208 -8.41 10.17 -13.87
N TYR A 209 -7.71 11.26 -13.60
CA TYR A 209 -7.96 12.56 -14.21
C TYR A 209 -6.76 12.90 -15.10
N ILE A 210 -7.02 13.02 -16.40
CA ILE A 210 -6.00 13.15 -17.42
C ILE A 210 -6.26 14.43 -18.20
N CYS A 211 -5.31 15.37 -18.10
CA CYS A 211 -5.35 16.64 -18.82
C CYS A 211 -4.04 16.86 -19.58
N SER A 212 -4.12 17.13 -20.89
CA SER A 212 -2.94 17.40 -21.71
C SER A 212 -2.29 18.75 -21.40
N ASP A 213 -2.98 19.62 -20.67
CA ASP A 213 -2.52 20.94 -20.27
C ASP A 213 -1.97 20.99 -18.83
N GLY A 214 -1.89 19.84 -18.17
CA GLY A 214 -1.35 19.73 -16.81
C GLY A 214 -2.30 20.19 -15.70
N ASP A 215 -3.57 20.46 -16.01
CA ASP A 215 -4.61 20.66 -15.00
C ASP A 215 -4.80 19.34 -14.21
N THR A 216 -4.82 19.43 -12.88
CA THR A 216 -4.97 18.24 -12.00
C THR A 216 -6.41 17.99 -11.56
N GLY A 217 -7.35 18.89 -11.88
CA GLY A 217 -8.75 18.86 -11.47
C GLY A 217 -8.96 19.16 -9.98
N LEU A 218 -7.88 19.37 -9.23
CA LEU A 218 -7.84 19.67 -7.80
C LEU A 218 -7.75 21.19 -7.55
N LEU A 219 -8.02 21.61 -6.31
CA LEU A 219 -8.02 23.02 -5.92
C LEU A 219 -6.63 23.68 -6.04
N ASN A 220 -5.57 22.89 -5.89
CA ASN A 220 -4.17 23.31 -6.01
C ASN A 220 -3.61 23.09 -7.44
N SER A 221 -4.48 22.94 -8.43
CA SER A 221 -4.05 22.76 -9.83
C SER A 221 -3.23 23.98 -10.30
N PRO A 222 -2.11 23.77 -11.01
CA PRO A 222 -1.32 24.85 -11.62
C PRO A 222 -2.15 25.71 -12.58
N GLN A 223 -3.15 25.08 -13.21
CA GLN A 223 -4.15 25.73 -14.05
C GLN A 223 -5.52 25.56 -13.38
N PRO A 224 -6.17 26.63 -12.88
CA PRO A 224 -7.34 26.48 -12.01
C PRO A 224 -8.66 26.30 -12.76
N ALA A 225 -8.67 26.17 -14.09
CA ALA A 225 -9.91 26.20 -14.85
C ALA A 225 -10.74 24.91 -14.79
N GLY A 226 -10.08 23.76 -14.63
CA GLY A 226 -10.70 22.48 -14.24
C GLY A 226 -10.67 22.23 -12.73
N SER A 227 -10.09 23.15 -11.93
CA SER A 227 -10.05 23.01 -10.47
C SER A 227 -11.47 22.89 -9.92
N LYS A 228 -11.71 21.87 -9.08
CA LYS A 228 -13.00 21.42 -8.53
C LYS A 228 -13.69 20.28 -9.30
N CYS A 229 -13.24 19.92 -10.49
CA CYS A 229 -13.82 18.78 -11.22
C CYS A 229 -13.69 17.49 -10.42
N VAL A 230 -12.49 17.17 -9.90
CA VAL A 230 -12.24 15.94 -9.15
C VAL A 230 -13.08 15.88 -7.85
N PRO A 231 -13.12 16.94 -7.01
CA PRO A 231 -14.07 17.00 -5.89
C PRO A 231 -15.53 16.77 -6.27
N ALA A 232 -16.01 17.38 -7.36
CA ALA A 232 -17.38 17.22 -7.80
C ALA A 232 -17.68 15.79 -8.26
N ILE A 233 -16.75 15.15 -8.97
CA ILE A 233 -16.86 13.75 -9.40
C ILE A 233 -16.96 12.83 -8.21
N PHE A 234 -16.12 12.99 -7.18
CA PHE A 234 -16.19 12.15 -5.98
C PHE A 234 -17.46 12.40 -5.15
N ALA A 235 -17.94 13.65 -5.08
CA ALA A 235 -19.22 13.95 -4.45
C ALA A 235 -20.39 13.29 -5.18
N TRP A 236 -20.36 13.30 -6.52
CA TRP A 236 -21.33 12.58 -7.34
C TRP A 236 -21.22 11.06 -7.20
N LEU A 237 -20.02 10.46 -7.23
CA LEU A 237 -19.82 9.02 -7.02
C LEU A 237 -20.39 8.57 -5.67
N ALA A 238 -20.13 9.34 -4.62
CA ALA A 238 -20.63 9.08 -3.27
C ALA A 238 -22.17 9.05 -3.21
N ASP A 239 -22.83 9.94 -3.94
CA ASP A 239 -24.30 9.98 -4.06
C ASP A 239 -24.83 8.87 -4.98
N TYR A 240 -24.20 8.70 -6.15
CA TYR A 240 -24.56 7.72 -7.17
C TYR A 240 -24.54 6.30 -6.62
N MET A 241 -23.54 5.95 -5.81
CA MET A 241 -23.40 4.60 -5.25
C MET A 241 -24.37 4.33 -4.08
N GLY A 242 -24.85 5.39 -3.42
CA GLY A 242 -25.85 5.29 -2.34
C GLY A 242 -25.35 4.60 -1.06
N LYS A 243 -26.27 4.28 -0.15
CA LYS A 243 -26.00 3.69 1.17
C LYS A 243 -26.08 2.16 1.21
N ASP A 244 -26.10 1.50 0.06
CA ASP A 244 -26.35 0.06 0.01
C ASP A 244 -25.17 -0.74 0.59
N ARG A 245 -25.44 -1.70 1.48
CA ARG A 245 -24.42 -2.40 2.29
C ARG A 245 -23.41 -3.18 1.44
N ARG A 246 -23.72 -3.51 0.18
CA ARG A 246 -22.82 -4.25 -0.73
C ARG A 246 -22.06 -3.38 -1.73
N GLY A 247 -22.34 -2.07 -1.80
CA GLY A 247 -21.76 -1.18 -2.82
C GLY A 247 -21.60 0.28 -2.40
N SER A 248 -21.53 0.56 -1.10
CA SER A 248 -21.32 1.93 -0.59
C SER A 248 -19.96 2.49 -1.01
N PHE A 249 -19.92 3.79 -1.31
CA PHE A 249 -18.66 4.50 -1.58
C PHE A 249 -17.88 4.73 -0.28
N PHE A 250 -16.68 4.15 -0.19
CA PHE A 250 -15.74 4.39 0.90
C PHE A 250 -14.51 5.11 0.36
N PRO A 251 -14.26 6.38 0.71
CA PRO A 251 -13.19 7.18 0.11
C PRO A 251 -11.80 6.50 0.19
N PHE A 252 -11.54 5.78 1.28
CA PHE A 252 -10.25 5.10 1.52
C PHE A 252 -9.99 3.87 0.64
N ASP A 253 -11.05 3.29 0.05
CA ASP A 253 -10.93 2.16 -0.86
C ASP A 253 -10.57 2.62 -2.29
N TRP A 254 -10.71 3.92 -2.56
CA TRP A 254 -10.54 4.48 -3.90
C TRP A 254 -9.20 5.21 -4.02
N LYS A 255 -8.57 5.09 -5.19
CA LYS A 255 -7.32 5.80 -5.50
C LYS A 255 -7.50 6.79 -6.64
N LEU A 256 -6.68 7.84 -6.63
CA LEU A 256 -6.72 8.93 -7.60
C LEU A 256 -5.37 9.09 -8.29
N ARG A 257 -5.35 9.31 -9.60
CA ARG A 257 -4.16 9.72 -10.36
C ARG A 257 -4.49 10.95 -11.20
N VAL A 258 -3.76 12.06 -11.02
CA VAL A 258 -4.03 13.35 -11.70
C VAL A 258 -2.91 13.82 -12.65
N ASN A 259 -1.78 13.12 -12.68
CA ASN A 259 -0.59 13.46 -13.48
C ASN A 259 -0.13 12.27 -14.35
N GLY A 260 -1.06 11.38 -14.69
CA GLY A 260 -0.71 10.14 -15.38
C GLY A 260 -0.41 10.29 -16.87
N GLY A 261 -1.01 11.27 -17.55
CA GLY A 261 -0.98 11.38 -19.01
C GLY A 261 0.14 12.24 -19.60
N ARG A 262 0.28 12.18 -20.93
CA ARG A 262 1.20 13.05 -21.68
C ARG A 262 0.65 14.47 -21.78
N GLN A 263 1.56 15.44 -21.62
CA GLN A 263 1.28 16.86 -21.79
C GLN A 263 1.64 17.32 -23.20
N GLN A 264 0.86 18.25 -23.74
CA GLN A 264 1.12 18.90 -25.03
C GLN A 264 2.14 20.03 -24.86
N SER A 265 3.05 20.22 -25.82
CA SER A 265 4.14 21.19 -25.70
C SER A 265 3.77 22.64 -26.05
N SER A 266 2.60 22.87 -26.67
CA SER A 266 2.14 24.22 -27.04
C SER A 266 0.62 24.24 -27.18
N TYR A 267 0.00 25.35 -26.78
CA TYR A 267 -1.44 25.58 -26.88
C TYR A 267 -1.87 25.67 -28.36
N ARG A 268 -2.71 24.73 -28.82
CA ARG A 268 -3.86 24.95 -29.72
C ARG A 268 -4.50 23.62 -30.13
N GLY A 269 -5.80 23.46 -29.85
CA GLY A 269 -6.71 22.52 -30.52
C GLY A 269 -6.53 21.00 -30.32
N ASP A 270 -5.42 20.51 -29.79
CA ASP A 270 -5.15 19.06 -29.70
C ASP A 270 -5.77 18.37 -28.47
N CYS A 271 -6.29 19.10 -27.49
CA CYS A 271 -6.83 18.53 -26.25
C CYS A 271 -7.86 17.40 -26.47
N GLY A 272 -8.72 17.51 -27.49
CA GLY A 272 -9.66 16.44 -27.87
C GLY A 272 -8.98 15.19 -28.45
N ILE A 273 -7.87 15.36 -29.18
CA ILE A 273 -7.03 14.27 -29.69
C ILE A 273 -6.37 13.53 -28.52
N TYR A 274 -5.77 14.27 -27.58
CA TYR A 274 -5.18 13.68 -26.38
C TYR A 274 -6.24 12.97 -25.52
N CYS A 275 -7.39 13.59 -25.30
CA CYS A 275 -8.50 13.03 -24.52
C CYS A 275 -8.92 11.65 -25.04
N THR A 276 -9.21 11.54 -26.34
CA THR A 276 -9.63 10.27 -26.97
C THR A 276 -8.51 9.26 -27.08
N THR A 277 -7.27 9.69 -27.32
CA THR A 277 -6.12 8.78 -27.39
C THR A 277 -5.82 8.16 -26.03
N HIS A 278 -5.90 8.93 -24.93
CA HIS A 278 -5.78 8.35 -23.59
C HIS A 278 -6.95 7.40 -23.26
N ALA A 279 -8.18 7.73 -23.66
CA ALA A 279 -9.32 6.82 -23.50
C ALA A 279 -9.10 5.49 -24.23
N MET A 280 -8.59 5.55 -25.47
CA MET A 280 -8.21 4.38 -26.27
C MET A 280 -7.11 3.55 -25.57
N CYS A 281 -6.07 4.20 -25.06
CA CYS A 281 -5.00 3.53 -24.32
C CYS A 281 -5.49 2.83 -23.04
N LEU A 282 -6.43 3.42 -22.31
CA LEU A 282 -7.04 2.79 -21.14
C LEU A 282 -7.96 1.64 -21.55
N ALA A 283 -8.83 1.86 -22.54
CA ALA A 283 -9.80 0.87 -22.98
C ALA A 283 -9.14 -0.39 -23.56
N PHE A 284 -8.04 -0.22 -24.29
CA PHE A 284 -7.36 -1.32 -24.98
C PHE A 284 -6.22 -1.94 -24.15
N GLY A 285 -6.00 -1.45 -22.93
CA GLY A 285 -5.03 -2.01 -21.99
C GLY A 285 -3.58 -1.57 -22.18
N TYR A 286 -3.31 -0.49 -22.92
CA TYR A 286 -1.97 0.03 -23.17
C TYR A 286 -1.41 0.88 -22.02
N GLY A 287 -2.29 1.44 -21.19
CA GLY A 287 -1.92 2.34 -20.10
C GLY A 287 -1.56 3.76 -20.56
N VAL A 288 -1.44 4.69 -19.61
CA VAL A 288 -1.34 6.14 -19.90
C VAL A 288 -0.04 6.81 -19.44
N GLY A 289 0.79 6.09 -18.68
CA GLY A 289 2.02 6.62 -18.09
C GLY A 289 3.16 6.82 -19.10
N SER A 290 4.04 7.79 -18.84
CA SER A 290 5.23 8.06 -19.68
C SER A 290 6.17 6.85 -19.89
N ARG A 291 6.11 5.86 -18.99
CA ARG A 291 6.88 4.62 -19.02
C ARG A 291 6.20 3.48 -19.79
N THR A 292 4.92 3.61 -20.15
CA THR A 292 4.14 2.54 -20.82
C THR A 292 4.42 2.45 -22.32
N GLY A 293 4.93 3.51 -22.96
CA GLY A 293 5.18 3.54 -24.41
C GLY A 293 3.94 3.82 -25.27
N SER A 294 2.76 3.97 -24.67
CA SER A 294 1.49 4.20 -25.39
C SER A 294 1.43 5.51 -26.18
N PHE A 295 2.26 6.47 -25.81
CA PHE A 295 2.57 7.66 -26.61
C PHE A 295 4.06 7.63 -27.01
N PRO A 296 4.38 7.78 -28.30
CA PRO A 296 5.76 7.90 -28.76
C PRO A 296 6.47 9.08 -28.08
N ARG A 297 7.79 9.00 -27.91
CA ARG A 297 8.56 10.12 -27.33
C ARG A 297 8.43 11.40 -28.18
N ASP A 298 8.33 11.23 -29.48
CA ASP A 298 8.14 12.26 -30.51
C ASP A 298 6.66 12.49 -30.89
N HIS A 299 5.70 12.05 -30.07
CA HIS A 299 4.26 12.11 -30.36
C HIS A 299 3.78 13.48 -30.86
N GLN A 300 4.37 14.58 -30.36
CA GLN A 300 4.02 15.93 -30.80
C GLN A 300 4.29 16.14 -32.31
N ALA A 301 5.40 15.62 -32.83
CA ALA A 301 5.70 15.67 -34.27
C ALA A 301 4.74 14.80 -35.10
N LYS A 302 4.16 13.78 -34.46
CA LYS A 302 3.24 12.82 -35.08
C LYS A 302 1.76 13.16 -34.89
N LEU A 303 1.42 14.28 -34.27
CA LEU A 303 0.01 14.67 -34.04
C LEU A 303 -0.76 14.90 -35.34
N VAL A 304 -0.10 15.37 -36.40
CA VAL A 304 -0.72 15.52 -37.72
C VAL A 304 -1.20 14.15 -38.24
N SER A 305 -0.37 13.13 -38.14
CA SER A 305 -0.73 11.76 -38.51
C SER A 305 -1.81 11.20 -37.59
N ARG A 306 -1.74 11.46 -36.27
CA ARG A 306 -2.81 11.07 -35.33
C ARG A 306 -4.16 11.71 -35.68
N ARG A 307 -4.19 12.98 -36.09
CA ARG A 307 -5.42 13.66 -36.55
C ARG A 307 -6.00 13.01 -37.79
N ARG A 308 -5.15 12.62 -38.75
CA ARG A 308 -5.58 11.89 -39.95
C ARG A 308 -6.15 10.52 -39.59
N ARG A 309 -5.51 9.79 -38.67
CA ARG A 309 -6.04 8.52 -38.13
C ARG A 309 -7.38 8.72 -37.44
N TYR A 310 -7.51 9.74 -36.60
CA TYR A 310 -8.79 10.08 -35.99
C TYR A 310 -9.88 10.32 -37.06
N ALA A 311 -9.61 11.16 -38.06
CA ALA A 311 -10.58 11.40 -39.14
C ALA A 311 -10.92 10.12 -39.91
N GLN A 312 -9.94 9.22 -40.09
CA GLN A 312 -10.16 7.89 -40.63
C GLN A 312 -11.08 7.04 -39.73
N ASP A 313 -10.87 7.02 -38.41
CA ASP A 313 -11.68 6.27 -37.43
C ASP A 313 -13.14 6.74 -37.52
N LEU A 314 -13.36 8.06 -37.56
CA LEU A 314 -14.68 8.63 -37.77
C LEU A 314 -15.27 8.21 -39.12
N LEU A 315 -14.52 8.35 -40.22
CA LEU A 315 -14.99 8.02 -41.57
C LEU A 315 -15.40 6.54 -41.69
N HIS A 316 -14.71 5.64 -40.99
CA HIS A 316 -15.04 4.21 -40.95
C HIS A 316 -16.10 3.83 -39.92
N ARG A 317 -16.58 4.79 -39.13
CA ARG A 317 -17.55 4.55 -38.05
C ARG A 317 -17.01 3.62 -36.97
N GLY A 318 -15.76 3.82 -36.58
CA GLY A 318 -15.09 3.12 -35.50
C GLY A 318 -14.05 2.11 -35.97
N PHE A 319 -13.96 0.99 -35.25
CA PHE A 319 -12.90 0.00 -35.35
C PHE A 319 -13.46 -1.37 -35.73
N GLU A 320 -12.62 -2.24 -36.29
CA GLU A 320 -13.03 -3.56 -36.78
C GLU A 320 -12.24 -4.69 -36.12
N PRO A 321 -12.84 -5.88 -35.93
CA PRO A 321 -12.12 -7.05 -35.45
C PRO A 321 -11.07 -7.49 -36.48
N PHE A 322 -10.08 -8.25 -36.01
CA PHE A 322 -9.06 -8.81 -36.88
C PHE A 322 -9.68 -9.78 -37.90
N ASN A 323 -9.36 -9.59 -39.17
CA ASN A 323 -9.71 -10.49 -40.25
C ASN A 323 -8.46 -11.28 -40.67
N SER A 324 -8.54 -12.61 -40.55
CA SER A 324 -7.44 -13.53 -40.82
C SER A 324 -7.26 -13.88 -42.30
N ALA A 325 -8.10 -13.37 -43.20
CA ALA A 325 -7.93 -13.61 -44.62
C ALA A 325 -6.58 -13.04 -45.11
N PRO A 326 -5.84 -13.75 -45.99
CA PRO A 326 -4.46 -13.39 -46.36
C PRO A 326 -4.28 -11.98 -46.93
N GLU A 327 -5.31 -11.41 -47.54
CA GLU A 327 -5.31 -10.07 -48.15
C GLU A 327 -6.11 -9.05 -47.33
N ALA A 328 -6.56 -9.42 -46.13
CA ALA A 328 -7.35 -8.52 -45.30
C ALA A 328 -6.48 -7.35 -44.81
N PRO A 329 -6.87 -6.09 -45.09
CA PRO A 329 -6.03 -4.93 -44.80
C PRO A 329 -5.87 -4.62 -43.31
N ASN A 330 -6.84 -5.00 -42.47
CA ASN A 330 -6.84 -4.79 -41.01
C ASN A 330 -6.51 -3.34 -40.58
N TRP A 331 -6.81 -2.35 -41.42
CA TRP A 331 -6.46 -0.95 -41.16
C TRP A 331 -7.15 -0.41 -39.90
N GLN A 332 -8.37 -0.88 -39.61
CA GLN A 332 -9.16 -0.48 -38.45
C GLN A 332 -9.06 -1.39 -37.23
N TYR A 333 -8.23 -2.42 -37.30
CA TYR A 333 -8.00 -3.32 -36.18
C TYR A 333 -6.98 -2.74 -35.20
N TYR A 334 -7.31 -2.75 -33.91
CA TYR A 334 -6.35 -2.45 -32.83
C TYR A 334 -6.34 -3.61 -31.84
N PRO A 335 -5.16 -4.17 -31.48
CA PRO A 335 -5.11 -5.30 -30.55
C PRO A 335 -5.49 -4.87 -29.13
N LEU A 336 -6.37 -5.61 -28.45
CA LEU A 336 -6.68 -5.35 -27.03
C LEU A 336 -5.88 -6.28 -26.11
N LEU A 337 -5.49 -5.75 -24.97
CA LEU A 337 -4.89 -6.51 -23.86
C LEU A 337 -5.91 -6.64 -22.74
N ASP A 338 -6.08 -7.84 -22.17
CA ASP A 338 -6.92 -8.04 -20.97
C ASP A 338 -6.19 -7.62 -19.68
N LYS A 339 -5.52 -6.47 -19.72
CA LYS A 339 -4.86 -5.88 -18.56
C LYS A 339 -5.88 -5.18 -17.68
N LYS A 340 -6.06 -5.71 -16.48
CA LYS A 340 -6.89 -5.07 -15.45
C LYS A 340 -6.17 -3.85 -14.88
N PRO A 341 -6.90 -2.76 -14.59
CA PRO A 341 -6.30 -1.59 -13.96
C PRO A 341 -5.79 -1.95 -12.56
N THR A 342 -4.61 -1.46 -12.17
CA THR A 342 -4.10 -1.67 -10.79
C THR A 342 -4.13 -0.38 -10.00
N ALA A 343 -4.62 -0.43 -8.77
CA ALA A 343 -4.66 0.71 -7.85
C ALA A 343 -3.29 0.95 -7.16
N SER A 344 -2.19 0.66 -7.86
CA SER A 344 -0.84 0.64 -7.29
C SER A 344 -0.22 2.05 -7.25
N SER A 345 0.49 2.35 -6.17
CA SER A 345 1.32 3.56 -6.06
C SER A 345 2.44 3.61 -7.10
N SER A 346 2.94 2.45 -7.55
CA SER A 346 3.95 2.37 -8.62
C SER A 346 3.44 2.86 -9.97
N GLU A 347 2.12 2.85 -10.19
CA GLU A 347 1.47 3.42 -11.37
C GLU A 347 1.08 4.90 -11.20
N GLY A 348 1.44 5.52 -10.07
CA GLY A 348 1.15 6.93 -9.77
C GLY A 348 -0.22 7.19 -9.17
N PHE A 349 -0.93 6.15 -8.71
CA PHE A 349 -2.17 6.30 -7.94
C PHE A 349 -1.86 6.66 -6.49
N VAL A 350 -2.58 7.65 -5.96
CA VAL A 350 -2.47 8.13 -4.57
C VAL A 350 -3.80 8.00 -3.85
N ASP A 351 -3.78 8.07 -2.52
CA ASP A 351 -5.00 8.21 -1.73
C ASP A 351 -5.75 9.50 -2.10
N ILE A 352 -7.09 9.49 -1.96
CA ILE A 352 -7.90 10.68 -2.18
C ILE A 352 -7.43 11.81 -1.23
N PRO A 353 -7.05 12.98 -1.76
CA PRO A 353 -6.55 14.08 -0.92
C PRO A 353 -7.58 14.53 0.14
N PRO A 354 -7.14 14.94 1.35
CA PRO A 354 -8.04 15.34 2.42
C PRO A 354 -9.06 16.42 2.02
N HIS A 355 -8.63 17.42 1.25
CA HIS A 355 -9.51 18.50 0.78
C HIS A 355 -10.61 18.04 -0.20
N VAL A 356 -10.44 16.87 -0.83
CA VAL A 356 -11.48 16.22 -1.65
C VAL A 356 -12.45 15.47 -0.72
N VAL A 357 -11.92 14.75 0.28
CA VAL A 357 -12.73 14.03 1.28
C VAL A 357 -13.62 14.98 2.08
N GLU A 358 -13.12 16.16 2.44
CA GLU A 358 -13.87 17.20 3.16
C GLU A 358 -15.07 17.75 2.38
N LYS A 359 -15.09 17.58 1.05
CA LYS A 359 -16.22 17.99 0.20
C LYS A 359 -17.29 16.92 0.05
N LEU A 360 -17.05 15.72 0.57
CA LEU A 360 -18.03 14.65 0.57
C LEU A 360 -19.10 14.89 1.65
N PRO A 361 -20.30 14.30 1.50
CA PRO A 361 -21.31 14.34 2.56
C PRO A 361 -20.72 13.89 3.91
N PRO A 362 -21.02 14.56 5.05
CA PRO A 362 -20.41 14.25 6.34
C PRO A 362 -20.55 12.78 6.79
N SER A 363 -21.68 12.15 6.44
CA SER A 363 -21.92 10.72 6.72
C SER A 363 -20.94 9.79 6.00
N ILE A 364 -20.32 10.23 4.91
CA ILE A 364 -19.37 9.49 4.09
C ILE A 364 -17.94 9.92 4.42
N ALA A 365 -17.69 11.23 4.59
CA ALA A 365 -16.39 11.77 5.00
C ALA A 365 -15.93 11.22 6.37
N HIS A 366 -16.87 11.00 7.30
CA HIS A 366 -16.60 10.45 8.62
C HIS A 366 -16.93 8.96 8.77
N SER A 367 -17.34 8.30 7.67
CA SER A 367 -17.49 6.84 7.61
C SER A 367 -16.10 6.21 7.67
N ARG A 368 -15.50 6.17 8.86
CA ARG A 368 -14.39 5.28 9.12
C ARG A 368 -14.94 3.86 9.03
N SER A 369 -14.23 2.96 8.36
CA SER A 369 -14.55 1.54 8.15
C SER A 369 -14.67 0.68 9.44
N TRP A 370 -14.90 1.29 10.60
CA TRP A 370 -14.74 0.70 11.94
C TRP A 370 -15.87 -0.25 12.34
N ASP A 371 -16.98 -0.30 11.60
CA ASP A 371 -18.12 -1.19 11.89
C ASP A 371 -18.05 -2.57 11.19
N ARG A 372 -16.96 -2.90 10.49
CA ARG A 372 -16.79 -4.22 9.82
C ARG A 372 -15.66 -5.14 10.31
N PRO A 373 -14.55 -4.70 10.92
CA PRO A 373 -13.51 -5.63 11.34
C PRO A 373 -13.93 -6.49 12.55
N ILE A 374 -14.75 -5.94 13.45
CA ILE A 374 -15.12 -6.62 14.70
C ILE A 374 -16.11 -7.77 14.44
N HIS A 375 -17.06 -7.60 13.52
CA HIS A 375 -18.00 -8.68 13.17
C HIS A 375 -17.39 -9.77 12.27
N PHE A 376 -16.30 -9.48 11.53
CA PHE A 376 -15.60 -10.48 10.72
C PHE A 376 -14.60 -11.28 11.57
N LEU A 377 -13.92 -10.64 12.53
CA LEU A 377 -13.09 -11.35 13.52
C LEU A 377 -13.94 -12.26 14.42
N ILE A 378 -15.12 -11.82 14.87
CA ILE A 378 -16.02 -12.67 15.69
C ILE A 378 -16.64 -13.82 14.87
N ARG A 379 -16.90 -13.65 13.56
CA ARG A 379 -17.42 -14.74 12.71
C ARG A 379 -16.36 -15.74 12.25
N CYS A 380 -15.11 -15.31 12.04
CA CYS A 380 -14.03 -16.24 11.67
C CYS A 380 -13.59 -17.12 12.85
N SER A 381 -13.73 -16.65 14.10
CA SER A 381 -13.52 -17.50 15.29
C SER A 381 -14.62 -18.55 15.50
N PHE A 382 -15.80 -18.39 14.90
CA PHE A 382 -16.93 -19.32 15.06
C PHE A 382 -17.03 -20.42 13.99
N ILE A 383 -16.20 -20.40 12.94
CA ILE A 383 -16.23 -21.41 11.86
C ILE A 383 -15.27 -22.59 12.13
N TYR A 384 -14.39 -22.51 13.13
CA TYR A 384 -13.48 -23.61 13.54
C TYR A 384 -13.83 -24.28 14.88
N SER A 385 -15.11 -24.27 15.29
CA SER A 385 -15.60 -25.05 16.45
C SER A 385 -16.69 -26.08 16.12
N ASN A 386 -16.89 -26.45 14.84
CA ASN A 386 -17.87 -27.46 14.45
C ASN A 386 -17.23 -28.78 13.99
N VAL A 387 -16.40 -29.40 14.83
CA VAL A 387 -16.04 -30.84 14.70
C VAL A 387 -16.17 -31.63 16.02
N ILE A 388 -16.60 -31.03 17.13
CA ILE A 388 -16.84 -31.79 18.38
C ILE A 388 -18.21 -31.43 18.93
N SER A 389 -19.24 -32.21 18.55
CA SER A 389 -20.33 -32.71 19.42
C SER A 389 -21.50 -33.22 18.58
N ILE A 390 -21.37 -34.45 18.09
CA ILE A 390 -22.53 -35.34 17.96
C ILE A 390 -22.68 -35.98 19.34
N PHE A 391 -23.66 -35.56 20.13
CA PHE A 391 -24.48 -36.40 21.03
C PHE A 391 -25.42 -35.50 21.89
N VAL A 392 -26.72 -35.81 21.81
CA VAL A 392 -27.86 -35.46 22.71
C VAL A 392 -28.58 -34.10 22.52
N SER A 393 -29.72 -34.20 21.81
CA SER A 393 -31.12 -33.76 22.08
C SER A 393 -31.50 -32.51 22.93
N PRO A 394 -32.70 -31.92 22.66
CA PRO A 394 -33.03 -30.49 22.81
C PRO A 394 -34.02 -30.18 23.94
N TYR A 395 -34.25 -28.88 24.24
CA TYR A 395 -35.49 -28.20 24.72
C TYR A 395 -35.05 -26.75 25.08
N SER A 396 -35.70 -25.63 24.78
CA SER A 396 -37.04 -25.30 24.28
C SER A 396 -36.99 -23.92 23.58
N THR A 397 -37.84 -23.80 22.57
CA THR A 397 -38.33 -22.57 21.92
C THR A 397 -39.00 -21.61 22.90
N LEU A 398 -38.92 -20.30 22.64
CA LEU A 398 -40.09 -19.41 22.70
C LEU A 398 -39.84 -18.08 21.95
N HIS A 399 -40.76 -17.81 21.04
CA HIS A 399 -40.94 -16.60 20.24
C HIS A 399 -41.25 -15.35 21.08
N PHE A 400 -40.88 -14.16 20.59
CA PHE A 400 -41.80 -13.01 20.51
C PHE A 400 -41.47 -12.13 19.28
N PRO A 401 -42.47 -11.43 18.69
CA PRO A 401 -42.39 -10.84 17.37
C PRO A 401 -42.10 -9.33 17.39
N SER A 402 -41.89 -8.84 16.17
CA SER A 402 -41.81 -7.47 15.67
C SER A 402 -42.85 -6.48 16.20
N GLY A 403 -42.47 -5.19 16.23
CA GLY A 403 -43.36 -4.15 15.73
C GLY A 403 -43.31 -2.78 16.41
N MET A 404 -42.83 -1.81 15.63
CA MET A 404 -43.24 -0.40 15.56
C MET A 404 -42.60 0.69 16.44
N GLU A 405 -42.33 1.75 15.70
CA GLU A 405 -41.71 3.03 15.98
C GLU A 405 -42.50 3.88 16.98
N ALA A 406 -41.79 4.68 17.78
CA ALA A 406 -42.29 5.97 18.21
C ALA A 406 -41.15 6.95 18.51
N SER A 407 -41.32 8.15 17.96
CA SER A 407 -40.62 9.41 18.20
C SER A 407 -40.43 9.74 19.68
N VAL A 408 -39.24 10.19 20.08
CA VAL A 408 -38.99 10.72 21.43
C VAL A 408 -38.40 12.13 21.37
N THR A 409 -39.26 13.08 21.76
CA THR A 409 -38.93 14.42 22.25
C THR A 409 -38.02 14.33 23.49
N ARG A 410 -36.94 15.12 23.49
CA ARG A 410 -35.96 15.18 24.59
C ARG A 410 -36.60 15.76 25.86
N ASN A 411 -36.66 14.95 26.92
CA ASN A 411 -36.97 15.38 28.29
C ASN A 411 -35.68 15.57 29.13
N PRO A 412 -35.67 16.47 30.13
CA PRO A 412 -34.48 16.84 30.90
C PRO A 412 -34.02 15.69 31.81
N LYS A 413 -32.69 15.56 31.94
CA LYS A 413 -31.97 14.44 32.57
C LYS A 413 -32.54 14.04 33.94
N LEU A 414 -33.28 12.93 33.99
CA LEU A 414 -33.59 12.21 35.23
C LEU A 414 -32.29 11.77 35.91
N ARG A 415 -32.15 12.08 37.21
CA ARG A 415 -31.00 11.66 38.03
C ARG A 415 -30.96 10.12 38.11
N THR A 416 -29.77 9.55 37.95
CA THR A 416 -29.59 8.09 37.78
C THR A 416 -29.66 7.26 39.07
N ALA A 417 -29.50 7.86 40.26
CA ALA A 417 -29.55 7.11 41.54
C ALA A 417 -30.37 7.83 42.62
N CYS A 418 -31.07 7.07 43.46
CA CYS A 418 -31.75 7.57 44.67
C CYS A 418 -30.74 7.90 45.78
N ASP A 419 -31.18 8.69 46.76
CA ASP A 419 -30.32 9.21 47.84
C ASP A 419 -29.67 8.07 48.63
N ARG A 420 -30.42 7.01 48.92
CA ARG A 420 -29.95 5.88 49.72
C ARG A 420 -28.98 4.95 48.99
N CYS A 421 -29.25 4.63 47.71
CA CYS A 421 -28.28 3.88 46.92
C CYS A 421 -26.99 4.67 46.69
N TYR A 422 -27.10 6.00 46.56
CA TYR A 422 -25.94 6.87 46.46
C TYR A 422 -25.11 6.90 47.74
N GLU A 423 -25.75 7.03 48.90
CA GLU A 423 -25.08 7.01 50.21
C GLU A 423 -24.35 5.69 50.46
N LEU A 424 -24.99 4.57 50.09
CA LEU A 424 -24.41 3.24 50.21
C LEU A 424 -23.41 2.88 49.09
N LYS A 425 -23.21 3.75 48.10
CA LYS A 425 -22.41 3.51 46.89
C LYS A 425 -22.79 2.23 46.11
N GLU A 426 -24.07 1.88 46.15
CA GLU A 426 -24.62 0.67 45.54
C GLU A 426 -25.35 0.99 44.22
N ARG A 427 -25.41 0.01 43.32
CA ARG A 427 -26.03 0.20 42.00
C ARG A 427 -27.54 0.48 42.15
N CYS A 428 -27.99 1.61 41.62
CA CYS A 428 -29.40 1.99 41.62
C CYS A 428 -30.03 1.72 40.26
N GLU A 429 -30.93 0.74 40.19
CA GLU A 429 -31.64 0.39 38.96
C GLU A 429 -33.09 0.85 39.04
N ARG A 430 -33.48 1.72 38.11
CA ARG A 430 -34.88 2.16 37.92
C ARG A 430 -35.37 1.71 36.57
N ALA A 431 -36.51 1.03 36.55
CA ALA A 431 -37.30 0.89 35.33
C ALA A 431 -37.79 2.30 34.94
N LYS A 432 -37.86 2.60 33.64
CA LYS A 432 -37.93 3.98 33.09
C LYS A 432 -39.14 4.83 33.53
N VAL A 433 -40.02 4.33 34.39
CA VAL A 433 -41.23 5.05 34.84
C VAL A 433 -41.62 4.77 36.30
N SER A 434 -40.78 4.09 37.11
CA SER A 434 -41.12 3.82 38.52
C SER A 434 -40.56 4.87 39.49
N ASP A 435 -41.38 5.28 40.47
CA ASP A 435 -40.97 6.21 41.54
C ASP A 435 -39.93 5.59 42.48
N HIS A 436 -39.89 4.26 42.56
CA HIS A 436 -39.01 3.48 43.42
C HIS A 436 -37.94 2.77 42.58
N CYS A 437 -36.72 2.66 43.10
CA CYS A 437 -35.70 1.80 42.49
C CYS A 437 -35.89 0.34 42.94
N ALA A 438 -35.49 -0.61 42.09
CA ALA A 438 -35.72 -2.05 42.31
C ALA A 438 -35.14 -2.56 43.65
N ARG A 439 -34.10 -1.88 44.17
CA ARG A 439 -33.52 -2.20 45.48
C ARG A 439 -34.37 -1.67 46.64
N CYS A 440 -34.78 -0.41 46.59
CA CYS A 440 -35.62 0.18 47.64
C CYS A 440 -36.98 -0.51 47.71
N GLU A 441 -37.57 -0.85 46.55
CA GLU A 441 -38.83 -1.58 46.46
C GLU A 441 -38.73 -2.98 47.09
N ARG A 442 -37.72 -3.77 46.70
CA ARG A 442 -37.48 -5.11 47.25
C ARG A 442 -37.22 -5.12 48.76
N LEU A 443 -36.62 -4.04 49.28
CA LEU A 443 -36.32 -3.92 50.71
C LEU A 443 -37.44 -3.22 51.50
N GLY A 444 -38.55 -2.82 50.86
CA GLY A 444 -39.63 -2.08 51.51
C GLY A 444 -39.20 -0.72 52.07
N LEU A 445 -38.18 -0.09 51.48
CA LEU A 445 -37.60 1.16 51.96
C LEU A 445 -38.06 2.35 51.12
N ALA A 446 -38.29 3.49 51.77
CA ALA A 446 -38.62 4.74 51.10
C ALA A 446 -37.51 5.16 50.10
N CYS A 447 -37.90 5.44 48.86
CA CYS A 447 -36.99 5.83 47.79
C CYS A 447 -37.12 7.34 47.51
N SER A 448 -36.14 8.15 47.92
CA SER A 448 -36.13 9.61 47.68
C SER A 448 -34.99 10.05 46.75
N THR A 449 -35.17 11.19 46.08
CA THR A 449 -34.13 11.88 45.28
C THR A 449 -33.98 13.34 45.66
N VAL A 450 -34.28 13.66 46.92
CA VAL A 450 -34.41 15.02 47.44
C VAL A 450 -33.03 15.62 47.77
N ARG A 451 -31.93 14.85 47.61
CA ARG A 451 -30.59 15.38 47.91
C ARG A 451 -30.34 16.75 47.23
N PRO A 452 -29.80 17.73 47.99
CA PRO A 452 -29.42 19.02 47.45
C PRO A 452 -28.45 18.85 46.27
N VAL A 453 -28.67 19.61 45.19
CA VAL A 453 -27.67 19.71 44.12
C VAL A 453 -26.44 20.36 44.73
N ARG A 454 -25.37 19.59 44.95
CA ARG A 454 -24.09 20.18 45.33
C ARG A 454 -23.71 21.19 44.24
N ALA A 455 -23.40 22.41 44.66
CA ALA A 455 -22.91 23.44 43.75
C ALA A 455 -21.78 22.85 42.90
N VAL A 456 -21.86 23.05 41.58
CA VAL A 456 -20.81 22.62 40.65
C VAL A 456 -19.52 23.30 41.11
N GLY A 457 -18.55 22.51 41.57
CA GLY A 457 -17.28 23.03 42.06
C GLY A 457 -16.62 23.93 41.01
N ARG A 458 -15.95 24.99 41.47
CA ARG A 458 -15.20 25.92 40.62
C ARG A 458 -14.37 25.13 39.61
N ARG A 459 -14.48 25.51 38.33
CA ARG A 459 -13.67 25.01 37.24
C ARG A 459 -12.19 25.23 37.59
N THR A 460 -11.48 24.18 37.96
CA THR A 460 -10.03 24.22 38.09
C THR A 460 -9.46 24.58 36.73
N ARG A 461 -8.72 25.69 36.71
CA ARG A 461 -7.91 26.13 35.57
C ARG A 461 -7.10 24.90 35.12
N ARG A 462 -7.16 24.57 33.82
CA ARG A 462 -6.42 23.48 33.18
C ARG A 462 -4.94 23.60 33.55
N ILE A 463 -4.55 22.89 34.60
CA ILE A 463 -3.19 22.40 34.81
C ILE A 463 -3.23 21.00 34.24
N THR A 464 -2.54 20.83 33.11
CA THR A 464 -2.17 19.54 32.56
C THR A 464 -1.31 18.81 33.60
N SER A 465 -1.87 17.77 34.20
CA SER A 465 -1.19 16.81 35.07
C SER A 465 -1.96 15.51 34.84
N SER A 466 -1.40 14.53 34.13
CA SER A 466 -0.33 13.65 34.62
C SER A 466 -0.59 13.23 36.07
N LYS A 467 -1.27 12.11 36.22
CA LYS A 467 -1.23 11.31 37.44
C LYS A 467 -1.01 9.86 37.04
N HIS A 468 0.22 9.58 36.59
CA HIS A 468 0.94 8.46 37.15
C HIS A 468 1.33 8.91 38.56
N GLY A 469 0.68 8.33 39.56
CA GLY A 469 1.07 8.52 40.95
C GLY A 469 2.34 7.72 41.24
N GLU A 470 3.31 8.42 41.83
CA GLU A 470 4.24 7.92 42.83
C GLU A 470 5.01 6.63 42.52
N LEU A 471 6.06 6.82 41.73
CA LEU A 471 7.36 6.18 41.96
C LEU A 471 8.48 7.20 41.66
N GLU A 472 8.34 8.45 42.16
CA GLU A 472 9.47 9.36 42.28
C GLU A 472 10.31 8.97 43.49
N GLN A 473 11.06 7.89 43.32
CA GLN A 473 12.17 7.56 44.20
C GLN A 473 13.44 8.14 43.57
N TYR A 474 13.77 9.38 43.96
CA TYR A 474 15.11 10.00 43.95
C TYR A 474 16.05 9.50 42.81
N GLN A 475 15.92 10.03 41.59
CA GLN A 475 16.96 9.86 40.56
C GLN A 475 17.89 11.09 40.52
N PRO A 476 19.23 10.89 40.52
CA PRO A 476 20.17 11.97 40.24
C PRO A 476 19.90 12.54 38.84
N SER A 477 19.99 13.87 38.70
CA SER A 477 20.03 14.54 37.40
C SER A 477 21.10 13.86 36.51
N PHE A 478 20.73 13.39 35.32
CA PHE A 478 21.66 12.74 34.37
C PHE A 478 22.88 13.62 34.05
N SER A 479 22.74 14.95 34.14
CA SER A 479 23.87 15.88 34.04
C SER A 479 24.93 15.59 35.10
N ALA A 480 24.52 15.34 36.35
CA ALA A 480 25.44 15.03 37.46
C ALA A 480 26.15 13.68 37.28
N CYS A 481 25.52 12.72 36.60
CA CYS A 481 26.15 11.44 36.24
C CYS A 481 27.24 11.60 35.18
N LEU A 482 27.03 12.50 34.21
CA LEU A 482 28.02 12.79 33.15
C LEU A 482 29.17 13.67 33.66
N ASP A 483 28.89 14.55 34.63
CA ASP A 483 29.91 15.35 35.31
C ASP A 483 30.89 14.50 36.14
N ALA A 484 30.53 13.23 36.44
CA ALA A 484 31.38 12.26 37.12
C ALA A 484 32.33 11.48 36.18
N LEU A 485 32.24 11.67 34.86
CA LEU A 485 33.12 11.01 33.88
C LEU A 485 34.38 11.86 33.63
N PRO A 486 35.57 11.39 34.05
CA PRO A 486 36.81 12.09 33.72
C PRO A 486 37.05 12.07 32.20
N ASP A 487 37.65 13.14 31.68
CA ASP A 487 38.14 13.27 30.28
C ASP A 487 37.06 13.31 29.17
N LEU A 488 35.80 13.57 29.49
CA LEU A 488 34.73 13.73 28.51
C LEU A 488 34.82 15.08 27.79
N GLN A 489 35.07 15.07 26.47
CA GLN A 489 35.08 16.30 25.67
C GLN A 489 33.66 16.92 25.57
N PRO A 490 33.53 18.24 25.35
CA PRO A 490 32.22 18.89 25.22
C PRO A 490 31.30 18.25 24.19
N GLU A 491 31.85 17.83 23.05
CA GLU A 491 31.13 17.19 21.95
C GLU A 491 30.66 15.77 22.33
N GLU A 492 31.50 15.01 23.05
CA GLU A 492 31.15 13.70 23.59
C GLU A 492 30.00 13.80 24.61
N LYS A 493 30.04 14.84 25.44
CA LYS A 493 28.97 15.13 26.41
C LYS A 493 27.64 15.42 25.73
N GLU A 494 27.65 16.21 24.64
CA GLU A 494 26.43 16.47 23.86
C GLU A 494 25.84 15.18 23.27
N LEU A 495 26.69 14.30 22.73
CA LEU A 495 26.27 13.02 22.17
C LEU A 495 25.66 12.08 23.22
N LEU A 496 26.28 11.97 24.40
CA LEU A 496 25.73 11.16 25.49
C LEU A 496 24.43 11.75 26.04
N LEU A 497 24.34 13.09 26.16
CA LEU A 497 23.08 13.76 26.52
C LEU A 497 21.99 13.49 25.49
N PHE A 498 22.31 13.49 24.19
CA PHE A 498 21.36 13.16 23.13
C PHE A 498 20.81 11.74 23.29
N LEU A 499 21.68 10.74 23.48
CA LEU A 499 21.27 9.34 23.65
C LEU A 499 20.48 9.11 24.95
N LEU A 500 20.90 9.73 26.05
CA LEU A 500 20.41 9.41 27.39
C LEU A 500 19.29 10.33 27.90
N ASN A 501 19.02 11.48 27.27
CA ASN A 501 17.93 12.39 27.67
C ASN A 501 16.76 12.42 26.67
N GLN A 502 16.91 11.90 25.45
CA GLN A 502 15.86 11.91 24.44
C GLN A 502 15.32 10.49 24.19
N PRO A 503 14.21 10.07 24.81
CA PRO A 503 13.65 8.73 24.62
C PRO A 503 13.29 8.45 23.15
N GLN A 504 12.92 9.48 22.39
CA GLN A 504 12.57 9.35 20.97
C GLN A 504 13.77 9.00 20.09
N SER A 505 15.01 9.21 20.58
CA SER A 505 16.22 8.78 19.86
C SER A 505 16.32 7.24 19.80
N LEU A 506 15.71 6.54 20.76
CA LEU A 506 15.76 5.09 20.90
C LEU A 506 14.63 4.36 20.18
N ASP A 507 13.85 5.06 19.34
CA ASP A 507 12.80 4.48 18.51
C ASP A 507 13.25 3.24 17.73
N HIS A 508 14.50 3.22 17.25
CA HIS A 508 15.04 2.09 16.49
C HIS A 508 15.46 0.88 17.34
N TYR A 509 15.48 1.01 18.67
CA TYR A 509 15.94 -0.02 19.60
C TYR A 509 14.82 -0.84 20.25
N VAL A 510 13.57 -0.45 20.06
CA VAL A 510 12.41 -1.06 20.73
C VAL A 510 11.26 -1.31 19.77
N VAL A 511 10.55 -2.42 19.99
CA VAL A 511 9.43 -2.87 19.14
C VAL A 511 8.22 -1.95 19.25
N CYS A 512 7.98 -1.40 20.43
CA CYS A 512 6.88 -0.48 20.75
C CYS A 512 7.42 0.80 21.38
N SER A 513 6.78 1.93 21.09
CA SER A 513 7.13 3.24 21.65
C SER A 513 7.00 3.28 23.16
N SER A 514 6.07 2.51 23.74
CA SER A 514 5.86 2.39 25.17
C SER A 514 7.11 1.91 25.94
N PHE A 515 8.06 1.23 25.28
CA PHE A 515 9.31 0.77 25.89
C PHE A 515 10.47 1.77 25.87
N GLN A 516 10.32 2.94 25.23
CA GLN A 516 11.42 3.89 25.05
C GLN A 516 11.98 4.41 26.38
N ALA A 517 11.11 4.81 27.30
CA ALA A 517 11.52 5.35 28.59
C ALA A 517 12.24 4.30 29.43
N GLU A 518 11.71 3.07 29.46
CA GLU A 518 12.33 1.95 30.17
C GLU A 518 13.70 1.58 29.58
N GLN A 519 13.82 1.60 28.25
CA GLN A 519 15.08 1.37 27.55
C GLN A 519 16.12 2.47 27.82
N GLN A 520 15.69 3.73 27.82
CA GLN A 520 16.53 4.88 28.18
C GLN A 520 17.04 4.76 29.62
N HIS A 521 16.16 4.46 30.57
CA HIS A 521 16.54 4.24 31.97
C HIS A 521 17.51 3.08 32.12
N SER A 522 17.31 1.98 31.37
CA SER A 522 18.21 0.83 31.39
C SER A 522 19.62 1.17 30.90
N LEU A 523 19.75 1.99 29.85
CA LEU A 523 21.06 2.45 29.35
C LEU A 523 21.71 3.42 30.34
N ALA A 524 20.95 4.39 30.83
CA ALA A 524 21.46 5.42 31.73
C ALA A 524 21.89 4.86 33.09
N ALA A 525 21.22 3.83 33.61
CA ALA A 525 21.59 3.18 34.87
C ALA A 525 22.92 2.41 34.79
N GLN A 526 23.31 1.92 33.61
CA GLN A 526 24.54 1.14 33.46
C GLN A 526 25.78 2.00 33.23
N LEU A 527 25.64 3.19 32.62
CA LEU A 527 26.77 4.06 32.33
C LEU A 527 27.64 4.40 33.56
N PRO A 528 27.09 4.87 34.71
CA PRO A 528 27.92 5.17 35.88
C PRO A 528 28.55 3.93 36.52
N ALA A 529 28.01 2.73 36.29
CA ALA A 529 28.52 1.49 36.86
C ALA A 529 29.75 0.94 36.11
N ALA A 530 29.89 1.26 34.82
CA ALA A 530 31.02 0.81 33.99
C ALA A 530 31.41 1.84 32.90
N PRO A 531 31.79 3.09 33.27
CA PRO A 531 31.99 4.13 32.28
C PRO A 531 33.04 3.85 31.18
N PRO A 532 34.27 3.39 31.49
CA PRO A 532 35.28 3.21 30.44
C PRO A 532 34.84 2.17 29.41
N LEU A 533 34.06 1.16 29.83
CA LEU A 533 33.62 0.06 28.98
C LEU A 533 32.45 0.45 28.07
N LEU A 534 31.55 1.33 28.53
CA LEU A 534 30.34 1.70 27.78
C LEU A 534 30.44 3.02 27.03
N LYS A 535 31.36 3.92 27.42
CA LYS A 535 31.46 5.28 26.87
C LYS A 535 31.55 5.26 25.34
N ASP A 536 32.55 4.57 24.79
CA ASP A 536 32.81 4.61 23.36
C ASP A 536 31.71 3.90 22.55
N ALA A 537 31.09 2.86 23.10
CA ALA A 537 29.96 2.21 22.46
C ALA A 537 28.72 3.13 22.40
N TYR A 538 28.46 3.87 23.48
CA TYR A 538 27.35 4.82 23.54
C TYR A 538 27.61 6.04 22.64
N LEU A 539 28.85 6.50 22.54
CA LEU A 539 29.25 7.56 21.60
C LEU A 539 29.07 7.12 20.14
N ALA A 540 29.53 5.92 19.78
CA ALA A 540 29.31 5.34 18.45
C ALA A 540 27.81 5.26 18.10
N CYS A 541 27.00 4.80 19.06
CA CYS A 541 25.55 4.69 18.93
C CYS A 541 24.89 6.07 18.77
N ALA A 542 25.24 7.04 19.61
CA ALA A 542 24.71 8.39 19.57
C ALA A 542 24.99 9.08 18.23
N LEU A 543 26.23 8.98 17.73
CA LEU A 543 26.63 9.47 16.41
C LEU A 543 25.81 8.82 15.30
N THR A 544 25.68 7.50 15.35
CA THR A 544 24.88 6.73 14.40
C THR A 544 23.43 7.20 14.35
N LEU A 545 22.78 7.35 15.50
CA LEU A 545 21.40 7.82 15.60
C LEU A 545 21.24 9.27 15.12
N LYS A 546 22.20 10.15 15.46
CA LYS A 546 22.19 11.55 15.00
C LYS A 546 22.31 11.62 13.48
N GLN A 547 23.15 10.80 12.85
CA GLN A 547 23.28 10.69 11.40
C GLN A 547 21.97 10.20 10.75
N LEU A 548 21.34 9.17 11.32
CA LEU A 548 20.05 8.65 10.82
C LEU A 548 18.93 9.69 10.89
N GLN A 549 18.90 10.55 11.93
CA GLN A 549 17.89 11.62 12.05
C GLN A 549 18.08 12.76 11.05
N HIS A 550 19.33 13.13 10.73
CA HIS A 550 19.62 14.30 9.89
C HIS A 550 19.71 13.96 8.39
N GLY A 551 19.78 12.68 8.03
CA GLY A 551 19.82 12.23 6.63
C GLY A 551 21.05 12.70 5.84
N SER A 552 22.07 13.23 6.53
CA SER A 552 23.32 13.73 5.98
C SER A 552 24.48 13.09 6.74
N THR A 553 25.28 12.29 6.06
CA THR A 553 26.51 11.70 6.58
C THR A 553 27.71 12.43 5.97
N THR A 554 28.54 13.06 6.79
CA THR A 554 29.86 13.53 6.34
C THR A 554 30.88 12.39 6.48
N ASP A 555 31.91 12.37 5.62
CA ASP A 555 33.00 11.38 5.72
C ASP A 555 33.74 11.49 7.07
N VAL A 556 33.79 12.70 7.64
CA VAL A 556 34.43 12.98 8.93
C VAL A 556 33.66 12.35 10.09
N ASP A 557 32.33 12.44 10.09
CA ASP A 557 31.50 11.83 11.14
C ASP A 557 31.53 10.30 11.08
N THR A 558 31.65 9.73 9.87
CA THR A 558 31.77 8.28 9.68
C THR A 558 33.09 7.74 10.22
N ASN A 559 34.21 8.40 9.92
CA ASN A 559 35.52 8.04 10.45
C ASN A 559 35.58 8.15 11.98
N THR A 560 34.93 9.18 12.54
CA THR A 560 34.83 9.37 13.99
C THR A 560 34.02 8.25 14.65
N CYS A 561 32.88 7.87 14.06
CA CYS A 561 32.07 6.74 14.51
C CYS A 561 32.85 5.42 14.48
N ILE A 562 33.58 5.15 13.40
CA ILE A 562 34.45 3.96 13.28
C ILE A 562 35.54 3.97 14.35
N GLY A 563 36.12 5.12 14.66
CA GLY A 563 37.08 5.27 15.76
C GLY A 563 36.50 4.85 17.11
N TYR A 564 35.28 5.28 17.44
CA TYR A 564 34.58 4.86 18.65
C TYR A 564 34.21 3.37 18.65
N ILE A 565 33.76 2.83 17.52
CA ILE A 565 33.49 1.39 17.35
C ILE A 565 34.75 0.56 17.63
N SER A 566 35.90 0.98 17.09
CA SER A 566 37.18 0.28 17.26
C SER A 566 37.61 0.24 18.73
N LYS A 567 37.52 1.37 19.44
CA LYS A 567 37.80 1.43 20.88
C LYS A 567 36.86 0.56 21.69
N ALA A 568 35.55 0.67 21.45
CA ALA A 568 34.55 -0.15 22.12
C ALA A 568 34.72 -1.65 21.85
N MET A 569 35.19 -2.04 20.67
CA MET A 569 35.55 -3.42 20.35
C MET A 569 36.75 -3.90 21.17
N SER A 570 37.79 -3.07 21.32
CA SER A 570 38.94 -3.38 22.17
C SER A 570 38.52 -3.58 23.64
N GLU A 571 37.61 -2.73 24.13
CA GLU A 571 37.03 -2.86 25.47
C GLU A 571 36.18 -4.13 25.62
N LEU A 572 35.40 -4.51 24.60
CA LEU A 572 34.64 -5.75 24.60
C LEU A 572 35.55 -6.98 24.67
N LEU A 573 36.68 -6.97 23.94
CA LEU A 573 37.64 -8.07 23.90
C LEU A 573 38.47 -8.18 25.19
N SER A 574 38.67 -7.07 25.91
CA SER A 574 39.43 -7.03 27.16
C SER A 574 38.57 -7.34 28.39
N LEU A 575 37.24 -7.32 28.28
CA LEU A 575 36.30 -7.53 29.39
C LEU A 575 36.33 -8.99 29.91
N PRO A 576 36.81 -9.23 31.15
CA PRO A 576 36.73 -10.57 31.75
C PRO A 576 35.30 -10.83 32.25
N VAL A 577 34.60 -11.79 31.64
CA VAL A 577 33.25 -12.18 32.07
C VAL A 577 33.33 -13.21 33.19
N LEU A 578 33.35 -12.76 34.45
CA LEU A 578 33.48 -13.63 35.62
C LEU A 578 32.21 -13.69 36.47
N ARG A 579 31.40 -12.62 36.46
CA ARG A 579 30.19 -12.46 37.26
C ARG A 579 28.93 -12.30 36.40
N PRO A 580 27.72 -12.53 36.95
CA PRO A 580 26.48 -12.25 36.23
C PRO A 580 26.34 -10.79 35.74
N GLN A 581 26.84 -9.82 36.50
CA GLN A 581 26.82 -8.40 36.08
C GLN A 581 27.68 -8.17 34.83
N ASP A 582 28.83 -8.83 34.75
CA ASP A 582 29.74 -8.75 33.58
C ASP A 582 29.08 -9.33 32.33
N THR A 583 28.18 -10.32 32.50
CA THR A 583 27.38 -10.88 31.40
C THR A 583 26.39 -9.86 30.85
N ILE A 584 25.64 -9.18 31.73
CA ILE A 584 24.70 -8.12 31.32
C ILE A 584 25.46 -6.98 30.62
N LEU A 585 26.64 -6.63 31.13
CA LEU A 585 27.50 -5.61 30.55
C LEU A 585 28.01 -6.03 29.16
N CYS A 586 28.50 -7.27 29.02
CA CYS A 586 28.94 -7.84 27.76
C CYS A 586 27.82 -7.85 26.72
N HIS A 587 26.60 -8.27 27.09
CA HIS A 587 25.46 -8.26 26.18
C HIS A 587 25.00 -6.85 25.81
N THR A 588 25.02 -5.91 26.76
CA THR A 588 24.69 -4.50 26.49
C THR A 588 25.69 -3.89 25.52
N LEU A 589 26.98 -4.04 25.80
CA LEU A 589 28.07 -3.55 24.95
C LEU A 589 28.00 -4.17 23.54
N GLY A 590 27.87 -5.49 23.47
CA GLY A 590 27.74 -6.22 22.20
C GLY A 590 26.52 -5.79 21.39
N SER A 591 25.38 -5.55 22.03
CA SER A 591 24.15 -5.14 21.33
C SER A 591 24.22 -3.70 20.81
N VAL A 592 24.77 -2.79 21.61
CA VAL A 592 24.98 -1.40 21.19
C VAL A 592 26.00 -1.34 20.05
N LEU A 593 27.08 -2.13 20.12
CA LEU A 593 28.05 -2.28 19.04
C LEU A 593 27.42 -2.87 17.77
N ALA A 594 26.64 -3.94 17.89
CA ALA A 594 25.96 -4.57 16.76
C ALA A 594 25.10 -3.57 15.97
N PHE A 595 24.38 -2.70 16.67
CA PHE A 595 23.58 -1.64 16.04
C PHE A 595 24.45 -0.61 15.32
N SER A 596 25.46 -0.07 15.99
CA SER A 596 26.38 0.93 15.42
C SER A 596 27.12 0.38 14.20
N ILE A 597 27.54 -0.89 14.25
CA ILE A 597 28.25 -1.56 13.16
C ILE A 597 27.32 -1.81 11.97
N TYR A 598 26.08 -2.28 12.18
CA TYR A 598 25.13 -2.43 11.07
C TYR A 598 24.86 -1.11 10.34
N SER A 599 24.93 0.02 11.05
CA SER A 599 24.73 1.33 10.45
C SER A 599 25.98 1.88 9.76
N ALA A 600 27.14 1.83 10.40
CA ALA A 600 28.35 2.51 9.95
C ALA A 600 29.23 1.67 9.02
N ILE A 601 29.29 0.34 9.24
CA ILE A 601 30.26 -0.56 8.57
C ILE A 601 29.54 -1.62 7.74
N GLY A 602 28.43 -2.15 8.26
CA GLY A 602 27.62 -3.21 7.66
C GLY A 602 28.10 -4.63 7.96
N VAL A 603 29.39 -4.86 8.20
CA VAL A 603 29.99 -6.20 8.35
C VAL A 603 30.47 -6.51 9.78
N GLY A 604 30.50 -7.79 10.17
CA GLY A 604 31.09 -8.26 11.44
C GLY A 604 30.13 -8.41 12.63
N VAL A 605 28.85 -8.03 12.48
CA VAL A 605 27.84 -8.20 13.55
C VAL A 605 27.66 -9.64 14.04
N PRO A 606 27.63 -10.66 13.16
CA PRO A 606 27.51 -12.05 13.60
C PRO A 606 28.66 -12.49 14.52
N ASP A 607 29.88 -12.01 14.26
CA ASP A 607 31.07 -12.37 15.06
C ASP A 607 31.00 -11.81 16.47
N ILE A 608 30.49 -10.58 16.62
CA ILE A 608 30.24 -9.96 17.92
C ILE A 608 29.17 -10.73 18.68
N CYS A 609 28.07 -11.08 17.99
CA CYS A 609 27.00 -11.86 18.62
C CYS A 609 27.53 -13.21 19.11
N ARG A 610 28.29 -13.95 18.28
CA ARG A 610 28.95 -15.20 18.65
C ARG A 610 29.93 -15.02 19.79
N TYR A 611 30.73 -13.96 19.79
CA TYR A 611 31.69 -13.67 20.85
C TYR A 611 30.96 -13.44 22.18
N CYS A 612 30.01 -12.51 22.24
CA CYS A 612 29.25 -12.19 23.45
C CYS A 612 28.45 -13.38 23.98
N LEU A 613 27.82 -14.15 23.09
CA LEU A 613 27.09 -15.37 23.47
C LEU A 613 28.03 -16.54 23.74
N GLY A 614 29.27 -16.54 23.27
CA GLY A 614 30.25 -17.59 23.53
C GLY A 614 30.90 -17.47 24.89
N THR A 615 31.24 -16.25 25.30
CA THR A 615 32.02 -15.96 26.52
C THR A 615 31.20 -16.01 27.81
N THR A 616 29.88 -15.85 27.75
CA THR A 616 29.01 -15.60 28.91
C THR A 616 28.38 -16.86 29.54
N ASN A 617 29.10 -17.78 30.18
CA ASN A 617 28.58 -19.11 30.58
C ASN A 617 27.08 -19.22 31.01
N PRO A 618 26.27 -20.14 30.42
CA PRO A 618 24.86 -20.34 30.80
C PRO A 618 24.68 -20.94 32.21
N SER A 619 25.75 -21.49 32.78
CA SER A 619 25.78 -22.17 34.08
C SER A 619 26.07 -21.26 35.28
N VAL A 620 26.36 -19.97 35.08
CA VAL A 620 26.55 -19.01 36.18
C VAL A 620 25.17 -18.58 36.72
N GLY A 621 24.53 -19.51 37.44
CA GLY A 621 23.61 -19.24 38.54
C GLY A 621 22.45 -18.26 38.32
N THR A 622 21.99 -18.02 37.10
CA THR A 622 20.85 -17.13 36.85
C THR A 622 19.58 -17.92 37.15
N LYS A 623 19.02 -17.76 38.35
CA LYS A 623 17.67 -18.26 38.67
C LYS A 623 16.70 -17.64 37.65
N MET A 624 15.65 -18.35 37.22
CA MET A 624 14.64 -17.83 36.25
C MET A 624 14.10 -16.43 36.59
N LEU A 625 14.17 -16.01 37.86
CA LEU A 625 13.81 -14.68 38.36
C LEU A 625 14.76 -13.54 37.90
N ASP A 626 15.97 -13.84 37.44
CA ASP A 626 16.95 -12.86 36.95
C ASP A 626 16.91 -12.68 35.42
N ALA A 627 16.09 -13.44 34.68
CA ALA A 627 15.93 -13.26 33.23
C ALA A 627 15.37 -11.87 32.85
N ASP A 628 14.66 -11.23 33.76
CA ASP A 628 14.16 -9.86 33.63
C ASP A 628 15.28 -8.80 33.68
N LYS A 629 16.51 -9.20 34.06
CA LYS A 629 17.65 -8.29 34.24
C LYS A 629 18.58 -8.20 33.03
N ASP A 630 18.43 -9.07 32.04
CA ASP A 630 19.23 -9.06 30.83
C ASP A 630 18.38 -8.89 29.56
N PRO A 631 17.87 -7.67 29.32
CA PRO A 631 17.00 -7.40 28.18
C PRO A 631 17.74 -7.50 26.85
N TRP A 632 19.07 -7.62 26.82
CA TRP A 632 19.89 -7.54 25.61
C TRP A 632 20.20 -8.90 24.98
N GLN A 633 20.20 -9.98 25.78
CA GLN A 633 20.48 -11.32 25.29
C GLN A 633 19.58 -11.73 24.10
N SER A 634 18.28 -11.46 24.19
CA SER A 634 17.30 -11.87 23.17
C SER A 634 17.59 -11.26 21.79
N PHE A 635 18.14 -10.05 21.77
CA PHE A 635 18.54 -9.36 20.54
C PHE A 635 19.77 -9.98 19.90
N LEU A 636 20.81 -10.27 20.68
CA LEU A 636 22.03 -10.94 20.17
C LEU A 636 21.69 -12.32 19.60
N VAL A 637 20.84 -13.08 20.29
CA VAL A 637 20.37 -14.38 19.80
C VAL A 637 19.59 -14.25 18.50
N LEU A 638 18.73 -13.23 18.35
CA LEU A 638 18.03 -12.98 17.08
C LEU A 638 19.02 -12.74 15.95
N LEU A 639 19.95 -11.80 16.13
CA LEU A 639 20.90 -11.41 15.08
C LEU A 639 21.79 -12.58 14.66
N GLU A 640 22.31 -13.34 15.64
CA GLU A 640 23.08 -14.55 15.37
C GLU A 640 22.22 -15.61 14.65
N THR A 641 20.97 -15.81 15.08
CA THR A 641 20.07 -16.81 14.48
C THR A 641 19.74 -16.46 13.04
N MET A 642 19.55 -15.18 12.72
CA MET A 642 19.35 -14.71 11.35
C MET A 642 20.53 -15.09 10.46
N ASP A 643 21.76 -14.83 10.92
CA ASP A 643 22.97 -15.17 10.19
C ASP A 643 23.13 -16.69 10.05
N CYS A 644 22.99 -17.42 11.15
CA CYS A 644 23.10 -18.87 11.17
C CYS A 644 22.10 -19.55 10.24
N LEU A 645 20.87 -19.04 10.14
CA LEU A 645 19.86 -19.60 9.24
C LEU A 645 20.30 -19.48 7.77
N VAL A 646 20.81 -18.30 7.42
CA VAL A 646 21.24 -17.93 6.07
C VAL A 646 22.48 -18.71 5.62
N TYR A 647 23.43 -18.93 6.54
CA TYR A 647 24.68 -19.67 6.29
C TYR A 647 24.61 -21.16 6.66
N ARG A 648 23.44 -21.64 7.10
CA ARG A 648 23.24 -23.01 7.61
C ARG A 648 24.23 -23.38 8.73
N GLN A 649 24.51 -22.44 9.62
CA GLN A 649 25.36 -22.65 10.80
C GLN A 649 24.51 -22.95 12.04
N LYS A 650 25.16 -23.41 13.11
CA LYS A 650 24.50 -23.60 14.41
C LYS A 650 24.65 -22.33 15.25
N PRO A 651 23.55 -21.75 15.77
CA PRO A 651 23.65 -20.66 16.72
C PRO A 651 24.35 -21.12 18.00
N THR A 652 25.08 -20.22 18.65
CA THR A 652 25.85 -20.50 19.85
C THR A 652 24.93 -20.90 21.01
N ARG A 653 23.74 -20.29 21.10
CA ARG A 653 22.80 -20.53 22.19
C ARG A 653 21.35 -20.67 21.76
N ARG A 654 20.67 -21.57 22.44
CA ARG A 654 19.21 -21.65 22.48
C ARG A 654 18.69 -20.80 23.62
N ILE A 655 17.84 -19.81 23.32
CA ILE A 655 17.28 -18.91 24.33
C ILE A 655 16.34 -19.66 25.28
N GLN A 656 16.37 -19.26 26.55
CA GLN A 656 15.38 -19.67 27.54
C GLN A 656 14.24 -18.66 27.57
N ILE A 657 12.99 -19.12 27.52
CA ILE A 657 11.83 -18.22 27.48
C ILE A 657 11.44 -17.84 28.92
N PRO A 658 11.44 -16.54 29.28
CA PRO A 658 10.96 -16.10 30.59
C PRO A 658 9.43 -16.26 30.72
N PRO A 659 8.89 -16.37 31.94
CA PRO A 659 7.44 -16.45 32.16
C PRO A 659 6.75 -15.15 31.71
N PHE A 660 5.85 -15.28 30.73
CA PHE A 660 5.00 -14.26 30.10
C PHE A 660 5.35 -12.78 30.36
N VAL A 661 6.33 -12.26 29.62
CA VAL A 661 6.63 -10.82 29.48
C VAL A 661 6.76 -10.51 27.99
N VAL A 662 6.20 -9.37 27.55
CA VAL A 662 6.40 -8.86 26.18
C VAL A 662 7.83 -8.34 26.06
N ASP A 663 8.64 -8.99 25.24
CA ASP A 663 10.04 -8.60 25.06
C ASP A 663 10.14 -7.21 24.40
N ARG A 664 11.08 -6.37 24.85
CA ARG A 664 11.21 -4.99 24.38
C ARG A 664 11.57 -4.87 22.88
N ARG A 665 12.05 -5.93 22.22
CA ARG A 665 12.47 -5.96 20.81
C ARG A 665 11.79 -7.05 19.99
N LEU A 666 11.70 -8.26 20.55
CA LEU A 666 11.02 -9.39 19.92
C LEU A 666 9.53 -9.45 20.24
N GLY A 667 9.03 -8.58 21.12
CA GLY A 667 7.61 -8.49 21.43
C GLY A 667 7.01 -9.84 21.79
N LEU A 668 5.94 -10.20 21.06
CA LEU A 668 5.21 -11.45 21.25
C LEU A 668 5.83 -12.65 20.51
N CYS A 669 6.85 -12.45 19.68
CA CYS A 669 7.46 -13.53 18.90
C CYS A 669 8.65 -14.21 19.59
N LEU A 670 9.10 -13.72 20.77
CA LEU A 670 10.18 -14.35 21.54
C LEU A 670 10.01 -15.88 21.73
N PRO A 671 8.80 -16.42 22.03
CA PRO A 671 8.60 -17.87 22.17
C PRO A 671 8.86 -18.68 20.90
N LEU A 672 8.91 -18.04 19.72
CA LEU A 672 9.21 -18.71 18.46
C LEU A 672 10.71 -18.85 18.19
N LEU A 673 11.56 -18.06 18.86
CA LEU A 673 12.99 -18.03 18.60
C LEU A 673 13.71 -19.38 18.85
N PRO A 674 13.34 -20.18 19.86
CA PRO A 674 13.90 -21.53 20.01
C PRO A 674 13.64 -22.45 18.81
N TYR A 675 12.51 -22.30 18.12
CA TYR A 675 12.24 -23.09 16.91
C TYR A 675 13.11 -22.65 15.73
N TYR A 676 13.41 -21.35 15.61
CA TYR A 676 14.39 -20.89 14.62
C TYR A 676 15.79 -21.45 14.91
N HIS A 677 16.20 -21.50 16.18
CA HIS A 677 17.43 -22.17 16.58
C HIS A 677 17.43 -23.65 16.13
N ASP A 678 16.35 -24.38 16.44
CA ASP A 678 16.24 -25.81 16.12
C ASP A 678 16.24 -26.02 14.59
N LEU A 679 15.63 -25.12 13.81
CA LEU A 679 15.68 -25.12 12.35
C LEU A 679 17.10 -24.87 11.82
N CYS A 680 17.90 -23.98 12.41
CA CYS A 680 19.30 -23.79 12.04
C CYS A 680 20.12 -25.06 12.28
N VAL A 681 19.93 -25.72 13.44
CA VAL A 681 20.61 -26.99 13.77
C VAL A 681 20.23 -28.10 12.78
N ILE A 682 18.95 -28.20 12.42
CA ILE A 682 18.47 -29.16 11.42
C ILE A 682 19.05 -28.83 10.05
N SER A 683 19.01 -27.57 9.63
CA SER A 683 19.53 -27.10 8.34
C SER A 683 21.03 -27.40 8.17
N ASN A 684 21.84 -27.15 9.20
CA ASN A 684 23.25 -27.49 9.25
C ASN A 684 23.47 -29.01 9.16
N SER A 685 22.66 -29.80 9.90
CA SER A 685 22.76 -31.27 9.89
C SER A 685 22.40 -31.86 8.53
N LEU A 686 21.35 -31.34 7.88
CA LEU A 686 20.92 -31.74 6.53
C LEU A 686 21.98 -31.44 5.46
N PHE A 687 22.77 -30.38 5.64
CA PHE A 687 23.84 -30.02 4.71
C PHE A 687 25.02 -31.01 4.75
N ASN A 688 25.31 -31.60 5.91
CA ASN A 688 26.50 -32.42 6.13
C ASN A 688 26.22 -33.93 6.12
N THR A 689 24.97 -34.37 6.08
CA THR A 689 24.60 -35.79 6.23
C THR A 689 24.13 -36.42 4.91
N THR A 690 24.64 -37.60 4.62
CA THR A 690 24.17 -38.47 3.51
C THR A 690 23.46 -39.72 4.02
N ASP A 691 23.38 -39.91 5.34
CA ASP A 691 22.75 -41.06 5.99
C ASP A 691 21.23 -40.92 5.99
N LEU A 692 20.55 -41.85 5.29
CA LEU A 692 19.10 -41.89 5.16
C LEU A 692 18.36 -41.99 6.49
N SER A 693 18.92 -42.67 7.49
CA SER A 693 18.31 -42.82 8.82
C SER A 693 18.32 -41.50 9.60
N ILE A 694 19.43 -40.76 9.51
CA ILE A 694 19.57 -39.43 10.11
C ILE A 694 18.65 -38.44 9.38
N MET A 695 18.59 -38.49 8.05
CA MET A 695 17.68 -37.66 7.26
C MET A 695 16.21 -37.88 7.64
N ALA A 696 15.77 -39.14 7.79
CA ALA A 696 14.40 -39.47 8.21
C ALA A 696 14.10 -38.94 9.63
N ARG A 697 15.06 -39.06 10.56
CA ARG A 697 14.91 -38.50 11.91
C ARG A 697 14.80 -36.97 11.89
N LEU A 698 15.62 -36.29 11.10
CA LEU A 698 15.57 -34.83 10.94
C LEU A 698 14.25 -34.38 10.30
N GLN A 699 13.71 -35.14 9.35
CA GLN A 699 12.38 -34.89 8.77
C GLN A 699 11.27 -35.01 9.81
N ASN A 700 11.30 -36.05 10.66
CA ASN A 700 10.34 -36.18 11.76
C ASN A 700 10.43 -35.02 12.76
N GLN A 701 11.64 -34.51 13.04
CA GLN A 701 11.82 -33.32 13.87
C GLN A 701 11.21 -32.07 13.23
N LEU A 702 11.37 -31.88 11.91
CA LEU A 702 10.73 -30.78 11.17
C LEU A 702 9.21 -30.85 11.22
N GLU A 703 8.64 -32.06 11.10
CA GLU A 703 7.18 -32.28 11.24
C GLU A 703 6.69 -31.94 12.64
N GLY A 704 7.44 -32.33 13.67
CA GLY A 704 7.12 -31.97 15.06
C GLY A 704 7.12 -30.45 15.28
N ILE A 705 8.14 -29.75 14.78
CA ILE A 705 8.20 -28.27 14.84
C ILE A 705 7.02 -27.67 14.08
N HIS A 706 6.73 -28.17 12.87
CA HIS A 706 5.63 -27.68 12.04
C HIS A 706 4.29 -27.79 12.76
N ALA A 707 3.95 -28.96 13.33
CA ALA A 707 2.68 -29.17 14.02
C ALA A 707 2.49 -28.27 15.25
N ILE A 708 3.56 -28.06 16.03
CA ILE A 708 3.52 -27.18 17.21
C ILE A 708 3.31 -25.73 16.79
N VAL A 709 4.05 -25.28 15.77
CA VAL A 709 4.04 -23.87 15.34
C VAL A 709 2.78 -23.53 14.56
N GLU A 710 2.20 -24.47 13.82
CA GLU A 710 0.97 -24.27 13.07
C GLU A 710 -0.20 -23.87 14.00
N SER A 711 -0.30 -24.53 15.15
CA SER A 711 -1.32 -24.28 16.19
C SER A 711 -0.96 -23.17 17.18
N TRP A 712 0.28 -22.65 17.15
CA TRP A 712 0.74 -21.63 18.08
C TRP A 712 0.03 -20.28 17.88
N GLN A 713 -0.33 -19.65 19.00
CA GLN A 713 -0.83 -18.27 19.05
C GLN A 713 -0.25 -17.54 20.28
N PRO A 714 -0.01 -16.22 20.19
CA PRO A 714 0.43 -15.43 21.34
C PRO A 714 -0.71 -15.26 22.35
N SER A 715 -0.41 -15.29 23.65
CA SER A 715 -1.43 -15.08 24.68
C SER A 715 -1.87 -13.60 24.72
N SER A 716 -3.19 -13.37 24.79
CA SER A 716 -3.81 -12.05 24.57
C SER A 716 -4.17 -11.26 25.83
N ASP A 717 -4.12 -11.89 27.00
CA ASP A 717 -5.00 -11.52 28.12
C ASP A 717 -4.60 -10.23 28.86
N GLN A 718 -3.38 -9.69 28.61
CA GLN A 718 -2.86 -8.49 29.27
C GLN A 718 -2.47 -7.35 28.31
N LEU A 719 -2.63 -7.54 26.99
CA LEU A 719 -2.14 -6.60 25.98
C LEU A 719 -2.93 -5.29 25.94
N VAL A 720 -4.25 -5.36 26.16
CA VAL A 720 -5.16 -4.22 26.07
C VAL A 720 -4.92 -3.19 27.18
N GLU A 721 -4.39 -3.63 28.32
CA GLU A 721 -4.12 -2.76 29.47
C GLU A 721 -2.76 -2.04 29.35
N GLN A 722 -1.80 -2.61 28.62
CA GLN A 722 -0.41 -2.15 28.58
C GLN A 722 -0.05 -1.36 27.31
N PHE A 723 -0.71 -1.62 26.18
CA PHE A 723 -0.30 -1.08 24.87
C PHE A 723 -1.41 -0.34 24.15
N ASP A 724 -1.03 0.62 23.29
CA ASP A 724 -2.00 1.30 22.43
C ASP A 724 -2.52 0.37 21.31
N SER A 725 -3.67 0.71 20.70
CA SER A 725 -4.28 -0.13 19.66
C SER A 725 -3.37 -0.37 18.44
N ALA A 726 -2.50 0.58 18.09
CA ALA A 726 -1.58 0.45 16.96
C ALA A 726 -0.37 -0.43 17.33
N GLU A 727 0.12 -0.32 18.57
CA GLU A 727 1.15 -1.19 19.13
C GLU A 727 0.66 -2.64 19.21
N ILE A 728 -0.57 -2.88 19.67
CA ILE A 728 -1.18 -4.22 19.70
C ILE A 728 -1.24 -4.81 18.29
N VAL A 729 -1.70 -4.05 17.30
CA VAL A 729 -1.75 -4.52 15.89
C VAL A 729 -0.36 -4.86 15.39
N ASN A 730 0.65 -4.03 15.64
CA ASN A 730 2.02 -4.29 15.20
C ASN A 730 2.64 -5.52 15.90
N LEU A 731 2.42 -5.70 17.21
CA LEU A 731 2.90 -6.85 17.99
C LEU A 731 2.27 -8.17 17.52
N LEU A 732 0.96 -8.18 17.31
CA LEU A 732 0.26 -9.37 16.80
C LEU A 732 0.69 -9.70 15.37
N THR A 733 0.87 -8.68 14.54
CA THR A 733 1.38 -8.86 13.18
C THR A 733 2.79 -9.44 13.19
N GLN A 734 3.69 -8.89 14.01
CA GLN A 734 5.05 -9.39 14.19
C GLN A 734 5.04 -10.87 14.58
N ALA A 735 4.28 -11.24 15.62
CA ALA A 735 4.14 -12.63 16.05
C ALA A 735 3.63 -13.54 14.92
N LYS A 736 2.63 -13.09 14.16
CA LYS A 736 2.07 -13.85 13.05
C LYS A 736 3.08 -14.06 11.92
N VAL A 737 3.83 -13.04 11.52
CA VAL A 737 4.80 -13.16 10.42
C VAL A 737 6.02 -13.99 10.81
N TYR A 738 6.46 -13.94 12.07
CA TYR A 738 7.49 -14.86 12.58
C TYR A 738 7.00 -16.31 12.57
N ARG A 739 5.74 -16.57 12.99
CA ARG A 739 5.15 -17.90 12.89
C ARG A 739 5.14 -18.41 11.44
N LEU A 740 4.67 -17.59 10.49
CA LEU A 740 4.70 -17.93 9.06
C LEU A 740 6.13 -18.15 8.54
N GLY A 741 7.11 -17.37 9.04
CA GLY A 741 8.51 -17.55 8.70
C GLY A 741 9.08 -18.90 9.15
N VAL A 742 8.75 -19.38 10.35
CA VAL A 742 9.13 -20.73 10.83
C VAL A 742 8.53 -21.81 9.92
N LEU A 743 7.24 -21.70 9.57
CA LEU A 743 6.57 -22.64 8.67
C LEU A 743 7.23 -22.68 7.29
N LEU A 744 7.52 -21.51 6.72
CA LEU A 744 8.20 -21.38 5.43
C LEU A 744 9.61 -21.98 5.43
N VAL A 745 10.40 -21.71 6.46
CA VAL A 745 11.75 -22.29 6.60
C VAL A 745 11.67 -23.80 6.72
N SER A 746 10.83 -24.32 7.62
CA SER A 746 10.62 -25.76 7.78
C SER A 746 10.22 -26.43 6.46
N HIS A 747 9.30 -25.79 5.73
CA HIS A 747 8.84 -26.23 4.41
C HIS A 747 9.97 -26.27 3.39
N ARG A 748 10.84 -25.26 3.32
CA ARG A 748 11.95 -25.23 2.36
C ARG A 748 13.13 -26.13 2.72
N LEU A 749 13.29 -26.46 3.99
CA LEU A 749 14.21 -27.53 4.38
C LEU A 749 13.71 -28.89 3.89
N ARG A 750 12.39 -29.12 3.91
CA ARG A 750 11.76 -30.35 3.41
C ARG A 750 11.65 -30.41 1.88
N PHE A 751 11.22 -29.32 1.25
CA PHE A 751 10.88 -29.25 -0.17
C PHE A 751 11.73 -28.19 -0.89
N PRO A 752 12.59 -28.59 -1.85
CA PRO A 752 13.35 -27.64 -2.67
C PRO A 752 12.42 -26.81 -3.57
N PHE A 753 12.96 -25.75 -4.18
CA PHE A 753 12.27 -24.97 -5.19
C PHE A 753 11.75 -25.86 -6.33
N GLY A 754 10.55 -25.53 -6.82
CA GLY A 754 9.83 -26.34 -7.80
C GLY A 754 9.01 -27.48 -7.20
N ARG A 755 9.12 -27.77 -5.89
CA ARG A 755 8.27 -28.73 -5.17
C ARG A 755 7.49 -28.04 -4.07
N GLU A 756 6.19 -28.34 -4.00
CA GLU A 756 5.27 -27.75 -3.01
C GLU A 756 5.33 -26.21 -2.98
N ASP A 757 5.59 -25.59 -4.13
CA ASP A 757 5.74 -24.13 -4.26
C ASP A 757 4.42 -23.39 -4.00
N ILE A 758 3.28 -24.04 -4.25
CA ILE A 758 1.95 -23.46 -4.02
C ILE A 758 1.77 -23.13 -2.53
N GLN A 759 2.15 -24.04 -1.64
CA GLN A 759 2.01 -23.83 -0.19
C GLN A 759 2.95 -22.71 0.30
N ALA A 760 4.20 -22.71 -0.16
CA ALA A 760 5.15 -21.65 0.16
C ALA A 760 4.67 -20.27 -0.36
N GLU A 761 4.07 -20.23 -1.54
CA GLU A 761 3.49 -19.02 -2.12
C GLU A 761 2.29 -18.50 -1.31
N ILE A 762 1.44 -19.39 -0.77
CA ILE A 762 0.33 -19.01 0.11
C ILE A 762 0.84 -18.34 1.38
N TRP A 763 1.79 -18.97 2.10
CA TRP A 763 2.33 -18.38 3.33
C TRP A 763 3.13 -17.10 3.09
N SER A 764 3.85 -17.02 1.96
CA SER A 764 4.55 -15.80 1.56
C SER A 764 3.57 -14.64 1.30
N LYS A 765 2.50 -14.89 0.54
CA LYS A 765 1.45 -13.89 0.29
C LYS A 765 0.75 -13.48 1.57
N GLU A 766 0.47 -14.43 2.47
CA GLU A 766 -0.12 -14.13 3.77
C GLU A 766 0.81 -13.23 4.59
N ALA A 767 2.09 -13.59 4.74
CA ALA A 767 3.05 -12.78 5.49
C ALA A 767 3.20 -11.36 4.91
N MET A 768 3.30 -11.24 3.58
CA MET A 768 3.38 -9.94 2.90
C MET A 768 2.12 -9.10 3.08
N MET A 769 0.94 -9.73 3.04
CA MET A 769 -0.34 -9.05 3.25
C MET A 769 -0.51 -8.56 4.69
N GLU A 770 -0.10 -9.36 5.67
CA GLU A 770 -0.14 -9.00 7.09
C GLU A 770 0.74 -7.78 7.39
N LEU A 771 2.00 -7.78 6.90
CA LEU A 771 2.90 -6.63 7.01
C LEU A 771 2.30 -5.37 6.38
N GLU A 772 1.73 -5.50 5.18
CA GLU A 772 1.13 -4.39 4.46
C GLU A 772 -0.14 -3.87 5.13
N MET A 773 -0.99 -4.76 5.63
CA MET A 773 -2.22 -4.39 6.34
C MET A 773 -1.89 -3.66 7.63
N ALA A 774 -0.95 -4.18 8.43
CA ALA A 774 -0.52 -3.53 9.66
C ALA A 774 0.03 -2.14 9.39
N LYS A 775 0.96 -1.99 8.45
CA LYS A 775 1.50 -0.67 8.07
C LYS A 775 0.41 0.29 7.60
N ARG A 776 -0.55 -0.17 6.80
CA ARG A 776 -1.67 0.64 6.29
C ARG A 776 -2.62 1.10 7.40
N VAL A 777 -2.88 0.24 8.39
CA VAL A 777 -3.80 0.48 9.51
C VAL A 777 -3.15 1.37 10.57
N THR A 778 -1.93 1.05 11.00
CA THR A 778 -1.25 1.74 12.09
C THR A 778 -0.57 3.02 11.62
N LYS A 779 -0.28 3.16 10.33
CA LYS A 779 0.54 4.24 9.73
C LYS A 779 1.95 4.32 10.34
N ARG A 780 2.38 3.28 11.04
CA ARG A 780 3.71 3.15 11.65
C ARG A 780 4.47 2.04 10.93
N SER A 781 5.79 2.18 10.82
CA SER A 781 6.63 1.09 10.32
C SER A 781 6.69 -0.02 11.36
N LEU A 782 6.64 -1.28 10.89
CA LEU A 782 6.86 -2.43 11.74
C LEU A 782 8.38 -2.58 11.97
N ARG A 783 8.77 -2.85 13.21
CA ARG A 783 10.17 -2.98 13.64
C ARG A 783 10.50 -4.44 13.90
N PHE A 784 11.77 -4.80 13.72
CA PHE A 784 12.24 -6.18 13.96
C PHE A 784 11.42 -7.21 13.18
N VAL A 785 11.12 -6.94 11.90
CA VAL A 785 10.45 -7.87 10.97
C VAL A 785 11.34 -8.26 9.78
N THR A 786 12.62 -7.87 9.82
CA THR A 786 13.60 -8.12 8.76
C THR A 786 13.69 -9.60 8.37
N LEU A 787 13.83 -10.50 9.34
CA LEU A 787 13.93 -11.95 9.09
C LEU A 787 12.69 -12.54 8.40
N PRO A 788 11.47 -12.46 8.97
CA PRO A 788 10.29 -13.02 8.33
C PRO A 788 9.95 -12.35 6.99
N PHE A 789 10.27 -11.06 6.83
CA PHE A 789 10.13 -10.38 5.54
C PHE A 789 11.04 -10.99 4.47
N ILE A 790 12.33 -11.20 4.77
CA ILE A 790 13.27 -11.80 3.80
C ILE A 790 12.82 -13.23 3.44
N ILE A 791 12.43 -14.04 4.43
CA ILE A 791 11.95 -15.41 4.21
C ILE A 791 10.74 -15.41 3.27
N ALA A 792 9.75 -14.54 3.50
CA ALA A 792 8.58 -14.43 2.63
C ALA A 792 8.95 -13.88 1.25
N ALA A 793 9.86 -12.91 1.16
CA ALA A 793 10.26 -12.25 -0.07
C ALA A 793 10.95 -13.20 -1.06
N VAL A 794 11.75 -14.14 -0.56
CA VAL A 794 12.40 -15.18 -1.39
C VAL A 794 11.38 -15.99 -2.20
N GLU A 795 10.16 -16.15 -1.68
CA GLU A 795 9.12 -16.95 -2.33
C GLU A 795 8.32 -16.22 -3.42
N VAL A 796 8.58 -14.94 -3.64
CA VAL A 796 7.87 -14.16 -4.67
C VAL A 796 8.32 -14.58 -6.07
N ARG A 797 7.36 -15.04 -6.87
CA ARG A 797 7.60 -15.55 -8.24
C ARG A 797 7.22 -14.57 -9.34
N ASP A 798 6.16 -13.80 -9.14
CA ASP A 798 5.67 -12.85 -10.14
C ASP A 798 6.64 -11.67 -10.30
N GLN A 799 7.00 -11.34 -11.55
CA GLN A 799 8.01 -10.32 -11.85
C GLN A 799 7.60 -8.92 -11.39
N SER A 800 6.30 -8.58 -11.47
CA SER A 800 5.80 -7.28 -11.00
C SER A 800 5.83 -7.19 -9.48
N LEU A 801 5.48 -8.28 -8.79
CA LEU A 801 5.55 -8.38 -7.33
C LEU A 801 7.00 -8.36 -6.83
N ARG A 802 7.96 -8.93 -7.56
CA ARG A 802 9.38 -8.87 -7.22
C ARG A 802 9.90 -7.44 -7.20
N PHE A 803 9.55 -6.64 -8.21
CA PHE A 803 9.89 -5.21 -8.23
C PHE A 803 9.29 -4.46 -7.03
N MET A 804 8.00 -4.68 -6.73
CA MET A 804 7.36 -4.09 -5.55
C MET A 804 8.00 -4.55 -4.24
N THR A 805 8.40 -5.82 -4.17
CA THR A 805 9.08 -6.39 -2.99
C THR A 805 10.44 -5.75 -2.76
N LEU A 806 11.20 -5.46 -3.82
CA LEU A 806 12.46 -4.70 -3.72
C LEU A 806 12.25 -3.29 -3.19
N GLN A 807 11.16 -2.61 -3.58
CA GLN A 807 10.81 -1.31 -3.01
C GLN A 807 10.43 -1.41 -1.53
N ARG A 808 9.74 -2.48 -1.14
CA ARG A 808 9.34 -2.76 0.25
C ARG A 808 10.50 -3.12 1.17
N VAL A 809 11.70 -3.41 0.66
CA VAL A 809 12.90 -3.58 1.50
C VAL A 809 13.14 -2.35 2.37
N ASP A 810 12.91 -1.15 1.84
CA ASP A 810 13.10 0.10 2.60
C ASP A 810 12.06 0.30 3.72
N ASP A 811 10.97 -0.48 3.69
CA ASP A 811 9.87 -0.42 4.65
C ASP A 811 10.00 -1.43 5.80
N TYR A 812 10.55 -2.62 5.51
CA TYR A 812 10.53 -3.76 6.44
C TYR A 812 11.91 -4.28 6.85
N VAL A 813 12.99 -3.85 6.17
CA VAL A 813 14.35 -4.05 6.66
C VAL A 813 14.73 -2.85 7.50
N ASP A 814 15.28 -3.12 8.69
CA ASP A 814 15.49 -2.12 9.73
C ASP A 814 16.19 -0.85 9.22
N HIS A 815 15.65 0.32 9.58
CA HIS A 815 16.07 1.61 9.02
C HIS A 815 17.50 2.01 9.39
N TYR A 816 17.95 1.58 10.56
CA TYR A 816 19.29 1.83 11.03
C TYR A 816 20.38 1.04 10.28
N ALA A 817 20.02 0.09 9.40
CA ALA A 817 20.96 -0.79 8.71
C ALA A 817 20.93 -0.58 7.19
N PRO A 818 21.41 0.56 6.65
CA PRO A 818 21.41 0.85 5.21
C PRO A 818 22.18 -0.19 4.39
N PHE A 819 23.30 -0.71 4.93
CA PHE A 819 24.06 -1.79 4.29
C PHE A 819 23.26 -3.08 4.18
N LEU A 820 22.49 -3.44 5.21
CA LEU A 820 21.62 -4.61 5.21
C LEU A 820 20.48 -4.47 4.18
N ARG A 821 19.93 -3.27 4.00
CA ARG A 821 18.94 -2.98 2.95
C ARG A 821 19.51 -3.21 1.55
N LYS A 822 20.72 -2.71 1.30
CA LYS A 822 21.43 -2.91 0.03
C LYS A 822 21.73 -4.39 -0.21
N ALA A 823 22.28 -5.08 0.79
CA ALA A 823 22.58 -6.52 0.71
C ALA A 823 21.31 -7.35 0.46
N THR A 824 20.21 -7.03 1.13
CA THR A 824 18.91 -7.69 0.95
C THR A 824 18.37 -7.49 -0.47
N LYS A 825 18.41 -6.28 -1.03
CA LYS A 825 17.97 -6.02 -2.42
C LYS A 825 18.78 -6.84 -3.44
N THR A 826 20.10 -6.89 -3.24
CA THR A 826 21.00 -7.69 -4.09
C THR A 826 20.68 -9.17 -3.95
N PHE A 827 20.59 -9.68 -2.73
CA PHE A 827 20.26 -11.07 -2.44
C PHE A 827 18.95 -11.50 -3.09
N LEU A 828 17.86 -10.75 -2.89
CA LEU A 828 16.56 -11.09 -3.45
C LEU A 828 16.60 -11.13 -4.97
N SER A 829 17.21 -10.13 -5.61
CA SER A 829 17.34 -10.09 -7.07
C SER A 829 18.12 -11.30 -7.61
N ARG A 830 19.17 -11.72 -6.89
CA ARG A 830 20.02 -12.84 -7.28
C ARG A 830 19.36 -14.20 -7.03
N VAL A 831 18.76 -14.42 -5.86
CA VAL A 831 18.14 -15.70 -5.52
C VAL A 831 16.92 -15.98 -6.39
N TRP A 832 16.16 -14.94 -6.78
CA TRP A 832 15.09 -15.08 -7.76
C TRP A 832 15.63 -15.50 -9.13
N HIS A 833 16.72 -14.87 -9.57
CA HIS A 833 17.36 -15.23 -10.84
C HIS A 833 17.93 -16.66 -10.82
N GLU A 834 18.60 -17.06 -9.73
CA GLU A 834 19.09 -18.43 -9.54
C GLU A 834 17.94 -19.45 -9.54
N ARG A 835 16.82 -19.11 -8.89
CA ARG A 835 15.63 -19.96 -8.87
C ARG A 835 15.02 -20.10 -10.27
N ASP A 836 14.86 -19.00 -11.01
CA ASP A 836 14.27 -19.01 -12.36
C ASP A 836 15.12 -19.82 -13.36
N LEU A 837 16.44 -19.78 -13.19
CA LEU A 837 17.39 -20.55 -14.00
C LEU A 837 17.65 -21.97 -13.45
N ASN A 838 17.01 -22.36 -12.36
CA ASN A 838 17.24 -23.63 -11.65
C ASN A 838 18.72 -23.86 -11.24
N LEU A 839 19.47 -22.79 -10.99
CA LEU A 839 20.87 -22.84 -10.55
C LEU A 839 20.99 -23.25 -9.08
N THR A 840 19.97 -22.98 -8.27
CA THR A 840 19.92 -23.38 -6.86
C THR A 840 18.64 -24.12 -6.53
N SER A 841 18.76 -25.21 -5.75
CA SER A 841 17.60 -25.99 -5.31
C SER A 841 16.92 -25.40 -4.08
N ARG A 842 17.65 -24.63 -3.27
CA ARG A 842 17.15 -23.97 -2.06
C ARG A 842 17.89 -22.66 -1.87
N TRP A 843 17.20 -21.62 -1.41
CA TRP A 843 17.86 -20.34 -1.18
C TRP A 843 18.96 -20.38 -0.11
N PHE A 844 18.90 -21.32 0.84
CA PHE A 844 19.98 -21.56 1.80
C PHE A 844 21.31 -21.93 1.13
N ASP A 845 21.26 -22.46 -0.10
CA ASP A 845 22.43 -22.90 -0.87
C ASP A 845 22.92 -21.84 -1.87
N SER A 846 22.24 -20.69 -1.94
CA SER A 846 22.67 -19.56 -2.76
C SER A 846 24.04 -19.03 -2.30
N ILE A 847 24.90 -18.68 -3.25
CA ILE A 847 26.19 -18.02 -2.97
C ILE A 847 25.98 -16.58 -2.47
N HIS A 848 24.87 -15.95 -2.86
CA HIS A 848 24.51 -14.61 -2.42
C HIS A 848 23.71 -14.70 -1.14
N LYS A 849 24.00 -13.82 -0.17
CA LYS A 849 23.36 -13.81 1.15
C LYS A 849 22.79 -12.42 1.46
N PRO A 850 21.68 -12.32 2.22
CA PRO A 850 21.07 -11.06 2.62
C PRO A 850 21.92 -10.26 3.61
N CYS A 851 22.99 -10.84 4.16
CA CYS A 851 23.97 -10.14 4.98
C CYS A 851 25.16 -9.71 4.11
N PRO A 852 25.69 -8.49 4.28
CA PRO A 852 26.94 -8.11 3.63
C PRO A 852 28.06 -9.06 4.10
N ILE A 853 28.68 -9.75 3.15
CA ILE A 853 29.81 -10.64 3.37
C ILE A 853 31.09 -9.80 3.39
N ILE A 854 32.05 -10.19 4.21
CA ILE A 854 33.46 -9.88 3.93
C ILE A 854 33.84 -10.70 2.71
N ASP A 855 33.68 -10.14 1.50
CA ASP A 855 34.51 -10.59 0.39
C ASP A 855 35.93 -10.28 0.86
N SER A 856 36.76 -11.33 0.99
CA SER A 856 38.08 -11.32 1.63
C SER A 856 38.74 -9.95 1.59
N ILE A 857 39.09 -9.41 2.76
CA ILE A 857 40.03 -8.30 2.86
C ILE A 857 41.23 -8.67 2.00
N ASP A 858 41.36 -7.99 0.86
CA ASP A 858 42.61 -7.95 0.12
C ASP A 858 43.63 -7.46 1.14
N ALA A 859 44.67 -8.26 1.38
CA ALA A 859 45.68 -8.05 2.41
C ALA A 859 46.48 -6.72 2.26
N THR A 860 46.05 -5.85 1.35
CA THR A 860 46.58 -4.53 1.05
C THR A 860 46.00 -3.42 1.95
N CYS A 861 44.85 -3.64 2.62
CA CYS A 861 44.26 -2.62 3.50
C CYS A 861 44.86 -2.56 4.93
N PHE A 862 45.77 -3.46 5.29
CA PHE A 862 46.48 -3.44 6.58
C PHE A 862 48.02 -3.41 6.43
N SER A 863 48.54 -2.89 5.32
CA SER A 863 49.97 -2.63 5.18
C SER A 863 50.25 -1.14 4.96
N SER A 864 51.13 -0.61 5.80
CA SER A 864 51.75 0.74 5.76
C SER A 864 50.84 1.84 6.36
N THR A 865 51.12 2.46 7.51
CA THR A 865 52.39 2.85 8.14
C THR A 865 52.16 3.21 9.61
N CYS A 866 52.96 2.65 10.52
CA CYS A 866 53.52 3.33 11.70
C CYS A 866 54.63 2.45 12.32
N ILE A 867 55.86 2.69 11.86
CA ILE A 867 57.01 2.87 12.75
C ILE A 867 56.93 4.31 13.26
#